data_AF-A0AAD6PU85-F1
#
_entry.id   AF-A0AAD6PU85-F1
#
_cell.length_a   1.000
_cell.length_b   1.000
_cell.length_c   1.000
_cell.angle_alpha   90.00
_cell.angle_beta   90.00
_cell.angle_gamma   90.00
#
_symmetry.space_group_name_H-M   'P 1'
#
loop_
_entity.id
_entity.type
_entity.pdbx_description
1 polymer ?
#
loop_
_entity_poly.entity_id
_entity_poly.type
_entity_poly.pdbx_seq_one_letter_code
_entity_poly.pdbx_strand_id
1 'polypeptide(L)'
;MASLLFHILLECAKAIERRQLDLADSLLAAIQSVAPKEESIWTRKVVKYFAEALVRRAYEIRPPWPLPSLHLLSYPTEYMYEPFLLLGEITSKYAISGALNSGYKRLHIIDFSIVFGFFDCYNLIGDLKEQYRGLQVLITSIAPKLSKHSDHLRRNHDGARRFGDTDVELRQLIWNSPDDIVKCISKLRRKREDEIVVVNWNFTLHRLLAQDGATEQVLSKVKDLGADIMVIAEQEANLNSPDLSERLEQSFQYYSHVFESLEKLYDRDELWELYFRRQIGNVVACEGVDRVERIESFAQWQNRLSQAGFCPVPQKADEFKEYFQHYLEQRVGNPDYLEDFGIEEKEGHNILLSRHGCAVAVASVWKVTNSPQLSGGPYTMQDTVDDSEGMWSSSESEDDEENDSLVCIMADRNLWSTQGSSMNRIAASAKLFDILEYTCHLHRLPLAVTWISYGKDGNTNSKGKRILCIDDSACYVNHWGMYGFMDEYARYRLEEGKGIAGKALQSNIHIQHDISLLDPSEFPDMDSAAFAISLISTCHAAFAVRLTSTHPCKDDYVLEFHLPEGMKETSELEILINKVLRTLRRKCLKMWEVSVREVNEARKNCSEVRLDDERMSNIPHEENGYMTVVPAQTMLENADKDIDVVLSPYSLTSFDLLTESNNIRMPQTDSFSRSSI
;
A
#
# COMPACT_ATOMS: atom_id res chain seq x y z
N MET A 1 -2.52 15.42 -26.33
CA MET A 1 -2.27 14.14 -27.03
C MET A 1 -3.03 12.96 -26.40
N ALA A 2 -3.68 13.17 -25.25
CA ALA A 2 -4.53 12.22 -24.53
C ALA A 2 -5.45 11.33 -25.39
N SER A 3 -6.26 11.90 -26.29
CA SER A 3 -7.19 11.14 -27.14
C SER A 3 -6.48 10.14 -28.06
N LEU A 4 -5.29 10.48 -28.58
CA LEU A 4 -4.48 9.56 -29.38
C LEU A 4 -3.93 8.41 -28.52
N LEU A 5 -3.38 8.72 -27.34
CA LEU A 5 -2.84 7.71 -26.43
C LEU A 5 -3.92 6.73 -25.98
N PHE A 6 -5.12 7.23 -25.67
CA PHE A 6 -6.28 6.40 -25.36
C PHE A 6 -6.66 5.47 -26.53
N HIS A 7 -6.72 5.98 -27.76
CA HIS A 7 -7.02 5.15 -28.92
C HIS A 7 -5.97 4.03 -29.10
N ILE A 8 -4.68 4.31 -28.87
CA ILE A 8 -3.64 3.28 -28.93
C ILE A 8 -3.81 2.24 -27.83
N LEU A 9 -4.18 2.64 -26.60
CA LEU A 9 -4.50 1.71 -25.51
C LEU A 9 -5.68 0.81 -25.85
N LEU A 10 -6.75 1.36 -26.44
CA LEU A 10 -7.94 0.60 -26.82
C LEU A 10 -7.62 -0.44 -27.92
N GLU A 11 -6.85 -0.05 -28.95
CA GLU A 11 -6.40 -0.99 -29.96
C GLU A 11 -5.44 -2.05 -29.39
N CYS A 12 -4.62 -1.69 -28.40
CA CYS A 12 -3.76 -2.64 -27.69
C CYS A 12 -4.58 -3.66 -26.91
N ALA A 13 -5.63 -3.22 -26.20
CA ALA A 13 -6.55 -4.12 -25.50
C ALA A 13 -7.21 -5.11 -26.46
N LYS A 14 -7.74 -4.63 -27.59
CA LYS A 14 -8.32 -5.50 -28.64
C LYS A 14 -7.29 -6.48 -29.21
N ALA A 15 -6.05 -6.05 -29.42
CA ALA A 15 -4.97 -6.93 -29.88
C ALA A 15 -4.67 -8.03 -28.86
N ILE A 16 -4.62 -7.70 -27.56
CA ILE A 16 -4.43 -8.66 -26.47
C ILE A 16 -5.58 -9.67 -26.41
N GLU A 17 -6.84 -9.23 -26.51
CA GLU A 17 -8.00 -10.12 -26.52
C GLU A 17 -7.99 -11.08 -27.72
N ARG A 18 -7.50 -10.61 -28.87
CA ARG A 18 -7.30 -11.42 -30.08
C ARG A 18 -6.01 -12.26 -30.05
N ARG A 19 -5.25 -12.23 -28.94
CA ARG A 19 -3.95 -12.89 -28.77
C ARG A 19 -2.89 -12.48 -29.81
N GLN A 20 -2.98 -11.25 -30.32
CA GLN A 20 -2.04 -10.65 -31.27
C GLN A 20 -0.93 -9.90 -30.53
N LEU A 21 -0.06 -10.62 -29.83
CA LEU A 21 0.95 -10.03 -28.95
C LEU A 21 1.98 -9.17 -29.67
N ASP A 22 2.33 -9.48 -30.93
CA ASP A 22 3.29 -8.66 -31.70
C ASP A 22 2.71 -7.29 -32.07
N LEU A 23 1.40 -7.25 -32.36
CA LEU A 23 0.68 -5.99 -32.58
C LEU A 23 0.58 -5.21 -31.27
N ALA A 24 0.24 -5.88 -30.16
CA ALA A 24 0.17 -5.25 -28.84
C ALA A 24 1.54 -4.65 -28.43
N ASP A 25 2.64 -5.37 -28.66
CA ASP A 25 3.99 -4.87 -28.39
C ASP A 25 4.33 -3.64 -29.24
N SER A 26 3.99 -3.67 -30.54
CA SER A 26 4.19 -2.54 -31.44
C SER A 26 3.38 -1.30 -31.01
N LEU A 27 2.15 -1.49 -30.53
CA LEU A 27 1.30 -0.42 -30.00
C LEU A 27 1.85 0.15 -28.69
N LEU A 28 2.36 -0.70 -27.80
CA LEU A 28 3.02 -0.27 -26.55
C LEU A 28 4.32 0.48 -26.82
N ALA A 29 5.11 0.05 -27.81
CA ALA A 29 6.29 0.78 -28.26
C ALA A 29 5.91 2.17 -28.82
N ALA A 30 4.78 2.26 -29.54
CA ALA A 30 4.24 3.55 -29.99
C ALA A 30 3.83 4.44 -28.81
N ILE A 31 3.17 3.89 -27.77
CA ILE A 31 2.86 4.63 -26.53
C ILE A 31 4.15 5.15 -25.89
N GLN A 32 5.18 4.30 -25.73
CA GLN A 32 6.47 4.69 -25.14
C GLN A 32 7.18 5.80 -25.94
N SER A 33 6.94 5.90 -27.26
CA SER A 33 7.48 6.96 -28.10
C SER A 33 6.66 8.26 -28.07
N VAL A 34 5.35 8.19 -27.83
CA VAL A 34 4.43 9.33 -27.92
C VAL A 34 4.15 9.94 -26.55
N ALA A 35 3.94 9.12 -25.52
CA ALA A 35 3.60 9.56 -24.16
C ALA A 35 4.61 10.57 -23.57
N PRO A 36 5.94 10.45 -23.76
CA PRO A 36 6.88 11.46 -23.25
C PRO A 36 6.68 12.87 -23.81
N LYS A 37 5.95 13.02 -24.93
CA LYS A 37 5.66 14.31 -25.56
C LYS A 37 4.39 14.97 -25.01
N GLU A 38 3.57 14.23 -24.25
CA GLU A 38 2.39 14.79 -23.60
C GLU A 38 2.82 15.78 -22.51
N GLU A 39 2.16 16.93 -22.44
CA GLU A 39 2.54 18.02 -21.55
C GLU A 39 2.17 17.69 -20.10
N SER A 40 0.95 17.19 -19.89
CA SER A 40 0.44 16.79 -18.58
C SER A 40 1.14 15.54 -18.07
N ILE A 41 1.84 15.67 -16.93
CA ILE A 41 2.48 14.52 -16.25
C ILE A 41 1.46 13.47 -15.82
N TRP A 42 0.25 13.89 -15.45
CA TRP A 42 -0.82 13.00 -15.00
C TRP A 42 -1.40 12.19 -16.15
N THR A 43 -1.58 12.82 -17.32
CA THR A 43 -1.95 12.07 -18.53
C THR A 43 -0.89 11.01 -18.85
N ARG A 44 0.41 11.34 -18.72
CA ARG A 44 1.51 10.38 -18.89
C ARG A 44 1.40 9.21 -17.89
N LYS A 45 1.16 9.51 -16.60
CA LYS A 45 1.02 8.52 -15.53
C LYS A 45 -0.20 7.61 -15.74
N VAL A 46 -1.38 8.16 -16.03
CA VAL A 46 -2.59 7.38 -16.32
C VAL A 46 -2.33 6.43 -17.48
N VAL A 47 -1.84 6.94 -18.61
CA VAL A 47 -1.56 6.11 -19.80
C VAL A 47 -0.55 5.00 -19.48
N LYS A 48 0.48 5.30 -18.68
CA LYS A 48 1.46 4.32 -18.20
C LYS A 48 0.81 3.21 -17.37
N TYR A 49 -0.09 3.54 -16.44
CA TYR A 49 -0.77 2.56 -15.60
C TYR A 49 -1.75 1.68 -16.37
N PHE A 50 -2.44 2.24 -17.35
CA PHE A 50 -3.26 1.45 -18.27
C PHE A 50 -2.42 0.52 -19.15
N ALA A 51 -1.28 0.99 -19.67
CA ALA A 51 -0.34 0.16 -20.42
C ALA A 51 0.21 -1.00 -19.55
N GLU A 52 0.59 -0.71 -18.30
CA GLU A 52 1.01 -1.73 -17.33
C GLU A 52 -0.10 -2.76 -17.09
N ALA A 53 -1.34 -2.32 -16.85
CA ALA A 53 -2.45 -3.21 -16.55
C ALA A 53 -2.82 -4.11 -17.74
N LEU A 54 -2.73 -3.59 -18.97
CA LEU A 54 -2.88 -4.40 -20.19
C LEU A 54 -1.79 -5.46 -20.33
N VAL A 55 -0.53 -5.12 -20.04
CA VAL A 55 0.57 -6.08 -20.05
C VAL A 55 0.40 -7.14 -18.95
N ARG A 56 0.00 -6.72 -17.75
CA ARG A 56 -0.35 -7.63 -16.65
C ARG A 56 -1.45 -8.60 -17.09
N ARG A 57 -2.49 -8.12 -17.78
CA ARG A 57 -3.53 -8.96 -18.37
C ARG A 57 -2.97 -9.97 -19.36
N ALA A 58 -2.17 -9.50 -20.32
CA ALA A 58 -1.65 -10.32 -21.41
C ALA A 58 -0.76 -11.47 -20.93
N TYR A 59 0.00 -11.24 -19.85
CA TYR A 59 0.89 -12.23 -19.24
C TYR A 59 0.30 -12.88 -17.98
N GLU A 60 -0.98 -12.65 -17.69
CA GLU A 60 -1.69 -13.18 -16.51
C GLU A 60 -0.96 -12.86 -15.18
N ILE A 61 -0.26 -11.73 -15.14
CA ILE A 61 0.43 -11.23 -13.95
C ILE A 61 -0.62 -10.59 -13.04
N ARG A 62 -1.07 -11.34 -12.05
CA ARG A 62 -2.01 -10.83 -11.06
C ARG A 62 -1.29 -9.80 -10.18
N PRO A 63 -1.79 -8.57 -10.06
CA PRO A 63 -1.30 -7.69 -9.01
C PRO A 63 -1.49 -8.38 -7.66
N PRO A 64 -0.55 -8.19 -6.70
CA PRO A 64 -0.83 -8.53 -5.33
C PRO A 64 -2.14 -7.86 -4.91
N TRP A 65 -2.87 -8.49 -3.97
CA TRP A 65 -4.17 -8.02 -3.47
C TRP A 65 -4.19 -6.48 -3.42
N PRO A 66 -5.21 -5.79 -3.98
CA PRO A 66 -5.09 -4.38 -4.40
C PRO A 66 -4.94 -3.38 -3.25
N LEU A 67 -4.84 -3.87 -2.02
CA LEU A 67 -4.62 -3.08 -0.84
C LEU A 67 -3.12 -2.91 -0.60
N PRO A 68 -2.70 -1.73 -0.14
CA PRO A 68 -1.32 -1.53 0.23
C PRO A 68 -0.93 -2.46 1.35
N SER A 69 0.29 -2.96 1.25
CA SER A 69 1.01 -3.17 2.47
C SER A 69 1.42 -1.78 3.01
N LEU A 70 1.11 -1.45 4.26
CA LEU A 70 1.44 -0.17 4.91
C LEU A 70 2.23 -0.48 6.19
N HIS A 71 3.46 0.01 6.26
CA HIS A 71 4.34 -0.22 7.41
C HIS A 71 4.87 1.07 8.04
N LEU A 72 5.42 1.99 7.23
CA LEU A 72 6.15 3.18 7.72
C LEU A 72 5.46 4.52 7.48
N LEU A 73 4.19 4.53 7.04
CA LEU A 73 3.42 5.77 7.03
C LEU A 73 3.08 6.19 8.45
N SER A 74 3.36 7.46 8.75
CA SER A 74 3.02 8.13 10.01
C SER A 74 1.51 8.06 10.27
N TYR A 75 0.71 8.21 9.21
CA TYR A 75 -0.74 8.12 9.25
C TYR A 75 -1.25 7.24 8.11
N PRO A 76 -1.68 5.98 8.38
CA PRO A 76 -2.17 5.07 7.36
C PRO A 76 -3.30 5.65 6.49
N THR A 77 -4.09 6.57 7.02
CA THR A 77 -5.19 7.26 6.31
C THR A 77 -4.70 8.21 5.21
N GLU A 78 -3.44 8.66 5.24
CA GLU A 78 -2.82 9.43 4.15
C GLU A 78 -2.75 8.66 2.83
N TYR A 79 -2.88 7.33 2.88
CA TYR A 79 -2.94 6.49 1.69
C TYR A 79 -4.24 6.70 0.88
N MET A 80 -5.34 7.02 1.55
CA MET A 80 -6.61 7.28 0.87
C MET A 80 -6.64 8.71 0.35
N TYR A 81 -7.20 8.87 -0.85
CA TYR A 81 -7.42 10.18 -1.45
C TYR A 81 -8.26 11.08 -0.52
N GLU A 82 -7.72 12.23 -0.10
CA GLU A 82 -8.28 13.04 0.99
C GLU A 82 -9.76 13.40 0.80
N PRO A 83 -10.22 13.85 -0.39
CA PRO A 83 -11.65 14.13 -0.62
C PRO A 83 -12.56 12.92 -0.37
N PHE A 84 -12.07 11.71 -0.62
CA PHE A 84 -12.82 10.47 -0.39
C PHE A 84 -12.91 10.17 1.11
N LEU A 85 -11.79 10.32 1.84
CA LEU A 85 -11.77 10.17 3.29
C LEU A 85 -12.76 11.12 3.97
N LEU A 86 -12.70 12.42 3.63
CA LEU A 86 -13.59 13.43 4.20
C LEU A 86 -15.06 13.17 3.85
N LEU A 87 -15.34 12.70 2.63
CA LEU A 87 -16.71 12.37 2.22
C LEU A 87 -17.33 11.35 3.19
N GLY A 88 -16.63 10.24 3.46
CA GLY A 88 -17.10 9.20 4.39
C GLY A 88 -17.20 9.67 5.83
N GLU A 89 -16.21 10.41 6.32
CA GLU A 89 -16.17 10.93 7.70
C GLU A 89 -17.32 11.89 7.99
N ILE A 90 -17.55 12.85 7.10
CA ILE A 90 -18.57 13.89 7.27
C ILE A 90 -19.96 13.26 7.17
N THR A 91 -20.19 12.34 6.23
CA THR A 91 -21.48 11.63 6.13
C THR A 91 -21.75 10.82 7.39
N SER A 92 -20.73 10.11 7.89
CA SER A 92 -20.83 9.35 9.14
C SER A 92 -21.19 10.25 10.31
N LYS A 93 -20.52 11.40 10.44
CA LYS A 93 -20.79 12.39 11.48
C LYS A 93 -22.24 12.83 11.52
N TYR A 94 -22.76 13.34 10.41
CA TYR A 94 -24.14 13.83 10.35
C TYR A 94 -25.16 12.72 10.53
N ALA A 95 -24.91 11.52 9.98
CA ALA A 95 -25.79 10.37 10.16
C ALA A 95 -25.88 9.94 11.63
N ILE A 96 -24.73 9.83 12.31
CA ILE A 96 -24.65 9.44 13.72
C ILE A 96 -25.30 10.49 14.63
N SER A 97 -24.97 11.77 14.44
CA SER A 97 -25.61 12.86 15.21
C SER A 97 -27.12 12.85 15.02
N GLY A 98 -27.60 12.66 13.77
CA GLY A 98 -29.02 12.51 13.48
C GLY A 98 -29.68 11.37 14.27
N ALA A 99 -29.00 10.23 14.41
CA ALA A 99 -29.46 9.07 15.17
C ALA A 99 -29.54 9.36 16.68
N LEU A 100 -28.46 9.94 17.23
CA LEU A 100 -28.29 10.20 18.67
C LEU A 100 -29.27 11.25 19.22
N ASN A 101 -29.83 12.12 18.37
CA ASN A 101 -30.90 13.05 18.76
C ASN A 101 -32.12 12.37 19.39
N SER A 102 -32.28 11.06 19.21
CA SER A 102 -33.32 10.26 19.85
C SER A 102 -33.05 9.96 21.35
N GLY A 103 -31.92 10.40 21.90
CA GLY A 103 -31.61 10.34 23.33
C GLY A 103 -30.79 9.12 23.78
N TYR A 104 -30.29 8.32 22.83
CA TYR A 104 -29.44 7.17 23.14
C TYR A 104 -28.10 7.60 23.74
N LYS A 105 -27.58 6.78 24.65
CA LYS A 105 -26.29 7.01 25.34
C LYS A 105 -25.23 5.98 25.00
N ARG A 106 -25.54 5.02 24.13
CA ARG A 106 -24.61 4.00 23.68
C ARG A 106 -24.62 3.95 22.17
N LEU A 107 -23.43 3.93 21.59
CA LEU A 107 -23.19 3.90 20.15
C LEU A 107 -22.24 2.74 19.84
N HIS A 108 -22.63 1.87 18.92
CA HIS A 108 -21.78 0.84 18.36
C HIS A 108 -21.53 1.17 16.88
N ILE A 109 -20.31 1.55 16.54
CA ILE A 109 -19.86 1.76 15.16
C ILE A 109 -19.20 0.49 14.67
N ILE A 110 -19.71 -0.08 13.58
CA ILE A 110 -19.07 -1.19 12.85
C ILE A 110 -18.51 -0.60 11.56
N ASP A 111 -17.19 -0.52 11.47
CA ASP A 111 -16.49 0.22 10.42
C ASP A 111 -15.81 -0.74 9.44
N PHE A 112 -16.19 -0.64 8.17
CA PHE A 112 -15.57 -1.31 7.03
C PHE A 112 -14.80 -0.29 6.18
N SER A 113 -13.75 0.31 6.74
CA SER A 113 -12.86 1.21 5.98
C SER A 113 -11.64 0.46 5.42
N ILE A 114 -11.17 0.89 4.23
CA ILE A 114 -9.90 0.41 3.64
C ILE A 114 -8.75 0.58 4.63
N VAL A 115 -8.74 1.70 5.36
CA VAL A 115 -7.79 1.99 6.41
C VAL A 115 -8.54 2.56 7.61
N PHE A 116 -8.50 1.85 8.74
CA PHE A 116 -9.02 2.37 10.00
C PHE A 116 -7.92 3.11 10.76
N GLY A 117 -8.08 4.42 10.90
CA GLY A 117 -7.27 5.27 11.77
C GLY A 117 -8.00 5.59 13.07
N PHE A 118 -7.46 5.16 14.21
CA PHE A 118 -8.08 5.48 15.51
C PHE A 118 -8.16 6.99 15.75
N PHE A 119 -7.16 7.77 15.32
CA PHE A 119 -7.13 9.22 15.53
C PHE A 119 -8.24 9.96 14.79
N ASP A 120 -8.50 9.59 13.53
CA ASP A 120 -9.60 10.18 12.76
C ASP A 120 -10.95 9.86 13.41
N CYS A 121 -11.14 8.61 13.83
CA CYS A 121 -12.31 8.19 14.59
C CYS A 121 -12.42 8.90 15.95
N TYR A 122 -11.30 9.12 16.63
CA TYR A 122 -11.24 9.82 17.91
C TYR A 122 -11.72 11.27 17.80
N ASN A 123 -11.32 11.99 16.74
CA ASN A 123 -11.80 13.35 16.49
C ASN A 123 -13.32 13.38 16.30
N LEU A 124 -13.85 12.45 15.49
CA LEU A 124 -15.30 12.29 15.32
C LEU A 124 -16.01 12.01 16.67
N ILE A 125 -15.47 11.11 17.48
CA ILE A 125 -16.03 10.80 18.80
C ILE A 125 -15.96 12.00 19.74
N GLY A 126 -14.89 12.78 19.68
CA GLY A 126 -14.71 14.01 20.44
C GLY A 126 -15.87 14.98 20.18
N ASP A 127 -16.11 15.31 18.92
CA ASP A 127 -17.22 16.17 18.48
C ASP A 127 -18.58 15.63 18.95
N LEU A 128 -18.80 14.32 18.83
CA LEU A 128 -20.03 13.68 19.29
C LEU A 128 -20.19 13.75 20.80
N LYS A 129 -19.13 13.57 21.59
CA LYS A 129 -19.19 13.63 23.06
C LYS A 129 -19.41 15.04 23.59
N GLU A 130 -18.92 16.06 22.89
CA GLU A 130 -19.23 17.46 23.22
C GLU A 130 -20.73 17.73 23.10
N GLN A 131 -21.36 17.19 22.06
CA GLN A 131 -22.78 17.34 21.79
C GLN A 131 -23.66 16.41 22.67
N TYR A 132 -23.22 15.17 22.90
CA TYR A 132 -23.96 14.10 23.58
C TYR A 132 -23.21 13.63 24.83
N ARG A 133 -23.39 14.34 25.95
CA ARG A 133 -22.70 14.04 27.21
C ARG A 133 -23.04 12.64 27.76
N GLY A 134 -21.99 11.92 28.18
CA GLY A 134 -22.11 10.56 28.74
C GLY A 134 -22.32 9.47 27.68
N LEU A 135 -21.97 9.75 26.42
CA LEU A 135 -22.00 8.79 25.33
C LEU A 135 -20.90 7.74 25.48
N GLN A 136 -21.31 6.48 25.53
CA GLN A 136 -20.42 5.32 25.48
C GLN A 136 -20.33 4.81 24.05
N VAL A 137 -19.11 4.56 23.58
CA VAL A 137 -18.83 4.20 22.20
C VAL A 137 -18.10 2.86 22.14
N LEU A 138 -18.67 1.91 21.42
CA LEU A 138 -17.99 0.70 20.97
C LEU A 138 -17.65 0.86 19.49
N ILE A 139 -16.39 0.69 19.13
CA ILE A 139 -15.96 0.62 17.73
C ILE A 139 -15.59 -0.82 17.42
N THR A 140 -16.09 -1.36 16.33
CA THR A 140 -15.66 -2.61 15.73
C THR A 140 -15.14 -2.33 14.34
N SER A 141 -13.83 -2.22 14.21
CA SER A 141 -13.15 -2.05 12.92
C SER A 141 -12.98 -3.42 12.26
N ILE A 142 -13.42 -3.54 11.01
CA ILE A 142 -13.23 -4.69 10.12
C ILE A 142 -12.39 -4.22 8.94
N ALA A 143 -11.07 -4.26 9.12
CA ALA A 143 -10.10 -3.67 8.20
C ALA A 143 -9.27 -4.77 7.50
N PRO A 144 -8.69 -4.48 6.33
CA PRO A 144 -7.83 -5.45 5.66
C PRO A 144 -6.53 -5.71 6.42
N LYS A 145 -5.86 -6.85 6.17
CA LYS A 145 -4.48 -7.07 6.64
C LYS A 145 -3.53 -6.18 5.83
N LEU A 146 -3.16 -5.05 6.41
CA LEU A 146 -2.30 -4.07 5.75
C LEU A 146 -0.80 -4.39 5.88
N SER A 147 -0.39 -5.39 6.64
CA SER A 147 1.00 -5.84 6.62
C SER A 147 1.14 -7.17 7.36
N LYS A 148 2.28 -7.84 7.17
CA LYS A 148 2.69 -8.97 8.02
C LYS A 148 2.93 -8.56 9.46
N HIS A 149 3.26 -7.29 9.68
CA HIS A 149 3.46 -6.73 11.01
C HIS A 149 2.12 -6.14 11.48
N SER A 150 1.64 -6.54 12.65
CA SER A 150 0.40 -6.00 13.25
C SER A 150 0.54 -4.57 13.81
N ASP A 151 1.50 -3.79 13.30
CA ASP A 151 1.86 -2.46 13.81
C ASP A 151 0.73 -1.44 13.73
N HIS A 152 -0.03 -1.44 12.63
CA HIS A 152 -1.18 -0.55 12.46
C HIS A 152 -2.30 -0.87 13.48
N LEU A 153 -2.51 -2.15 13.80
CA LEU A 153 -3.46 -2.58 14.83
C LEU A 153 -2.95 -2.17 16.21
N ARG A 154 -1.68 -2.44 16.51
CA ARG A 154 -1.05 -2.01 17.77
C ARG A 154 -1.15 -0.50 17.98
N ARG A 155 -0.89 0.31 16.95
CA ARG A 155 -1.06 1.77 17.02
C ARG A 155 -2.51 2.18 17.31
N ASN A 156 -3.48 1.51 16.69
CA ASN A 156 -4.89 1.78 16.95
C ASN A 156 -5.26 1.42 18.40
N HIS A 157 -4.79 0.30 18.92
CA HIS A 157 -4.95 -0.08 20.33
C HIS A 157 -4.25 0.87 21.30
N ASP A 158 -3.02 1.29 20.99
CA ASP A 158 -2.27 2.25 21.79
C ASP A 158 -2.97 3.63 21.78
N GLY A 159 -3.47 4.05 20.62
CA GLY A 159 -4.29 5.25 20.48
C GLY A 159 -5.54 5.16 21.34
N ALA A 160 -6.27 4.05 21.28
CA ALA A 160 -7.44 3.80 22.12
C ALA A 160 -7.12 3.81 23.60
N ARG A 161 -5.95 3.28 24.00
CA ARG A 161 -5.52 3.27 25.40
C ARG A 161 -5.08 4.65 25.91
N ARG A 162 -4.41 5.44 25.06
CA ARG A 162 -3.82 6.73 25.42
C ARG A 162 -4.82 7.87 25.35
N PHE A 163 -5.66 7.87 24.32
CA PHE A 163 -6.59 8.96 24.02
C PHE A 163 -8.04 8.55 24.25
N GLY A 164 -8.38 7.26 24.16
CA GLY A 164 -9.70 6.79 24.56
C GLY A 164 -9.92 6.96 26.06
N ASP A 165 -10.96 7.70 26.42
CA ASP A 165 -11.49 7.67 27.78
C ASP A 165 -12.15 6.31 28.07
N THR A 166 -12.47 6.03 29.33
CA THR A 166 -13.16 4.82 29.82
C THR A 166 -14.47 4.49 29.10
N ASP A 167 -15.03 5.46 28.38
CA ASP A 167 -16.26 5.34 27.58
C ASP A 167 -16.01 4.93 26.12
N VAL A 168 -14.79 4.61 25.68
CA VAL A 168 -14.50 4.12 24.31
C VAL A 168 -13.87 2.72 24.34
N GLU A 169 -14.52 1.75 23.72
CA GLU A 169 -14.00 0.40 23.50
C GLU A 169 -13.66 0.20 22.01
N LEU A 170 -12.48 -0.35 21.70
CA LEU A 170 -12.08 -0.69 20.34
C LEU A 170 -11.93 -2.21 20.18
N ARG A 171 -12.61 -2.77 19.17
CA ARG A 171 -12.46 -4.14 18.67
C ARG A 171 -11.96 -4.09 17.24
N GLN A 172 -11.03 -4.98 16.90
CA GLN A 172 -10.46 -5.06 15.56
C GLN A 172 -10.57 -6.48 15.01
N LEU A 173 -11.06 -6.59 13.79
CA LEU A 173 -11.12 -7.81 13.00
C LEU A 173 -10.41 -7.55 11.67
N ILE A 174 -9.80 -8.59 11.11
CA ILE A 174 -8.97 -8.49 9.90
C ILE A 174 -9.60 -9.34 8.79
N TRP A 175 -9.56 -8.85 7.55
CA TRP A 175 -9.94 -9.61 6.35
C TRP A 175 -8.85 -9.59 5.27
N ASN A 176 -8.79 -10.65 4.46
CA ASN A 176 -7.89 -10.76 3.30
C ASN A 176 -8.64 -11.05 1.99
N SER A 177 -9.95 -11.34 2.09
CA SER A 177 -10.81 -11.68 0.98
C SER A 177 -12.25 -11.20 1.24
N PRO A 178 -13.09 -11.05 0.20
CA PRO A 178 -14.52 -10.81 0.35
C PRO A 178 -15.22 -11.84 1.24
N ASP A 179 -14.78 -13.11 1.17
CA ASP A 179 -15.30 -14.19 2.02
C ASP A 179 -14.96 -13.96 3.51
N ASP A 180 -13.76 -13.44 3.81
CA ASP A 180 -13.41 -13.05 5.17
C ASP A 180 -14.30 -11.90 5.69
N ILE A 181 -14.70 -10.96 4.84
CA ILE A 181 -15.63 -9.89 5.23
C ILE A 181 -16.98 -10.50 5.67
N VAL A 182 -17.51 -11.44 4.89
CA VAL A 182 -18.75 -12.18 5.23
C VAL A 182 -18.58 -12.93 6.54
N LYS A 183 -17.44 -13.64 6.73
CA LYS A 183 -17.13 -14.34 7.98
C LYS A 183 -17.03 -13.38 9.18
N CYS A 184 -16.37 -12.24 9.04
CA CYS A 184 -16.23 -11.24 10.11
C CYS A 184 -17.59 -10.72 10.56
N ILE A 185 -18.43 -10.25 9.64
CA ILE A 185 -19.75 -9.70 10.01
C ILE A 185 -20.69 -10.77 10.56
N SER A 186 -20.58 -12.02 10.08
CA SER A 186 -21.40 -13.14 10.58
C SER A 186 -21.21 -13.43 12.06
N LYS A 187 -20.04 -13.08 12.64
CA LYS A 187 -19.72 -13.24 14.06
C LYS A 187 -20.32 -12.13 14.94
N LEU A 188 -20.73 -11.01 14.36
CA LEU A 188 -21.23 -9.87 15.12
C LEU A 188 -22.67 -10.08 15.60
N ARG A 189 -22.94 -9.61 16.81
CA ARG A 189 -24.26 -9.60 17.45
C ARG A 189 -24.46 -8.27 18.15
N ARG A 190 -25.69 -7.77 18.15
CA ARG A 190 -26.09 -6.62 18.94
C ARG A 190 -26.03 -7.03 20.41
N LYS A 191 -25.36 -6.25 21.23
CA LYS A 191 -25.13 -6.58 22.63
C LYS A 191 -26.26 -6.07 23.50
N ARG A 192 -26.84 -4.93 23.14
CA ARG A 192 -27.85 -4.26 23.94
C ARG A 192 -28.94 -3.64 23.07
N GLU A 193 -30.16 -3.63 23.58
CA GLU A 193 -31.27 -2.94 22.93
C GLU A 193 -31.20 -1.41 23.10
N ASP A 194 -30.47 -0.92 24.11
CA ASP A 194 -30.29 0.51 24.38
C ASP A 194 -29.09 1.15 23.66
N GLU A 195 -28.52 0.46 22.65
CA GLU A 195 -27.43 0.97 21.82
C GLU A 195 -27.89 1.28 20.39
N ILE A 196 -27.40 2.37 19.80
CA ILE A 196 -27.51 2.62 18.36
C ILE A 196 -26.40 1.84 17.68
N VAL A 197 -26.75 1.03 16.68
CA VAL A 197 -25.80 0.30 15.85
C VAL A 197 -25.70 0.99 14.49
N VAL A 198 -24.50 1.45 14.15
CA VAL A 198 -24.18 2.09 12.88
C VAL A 198 -23.19 1.24 12.11
N VAL A 199 -23.50 0.95 10.84
CA VAL A 199 -22.61 0.21 9.94
C VAL A 199 -22.06 1.16 8.89
N ASN A 200 -20.74 1.40 8.91
CA ASN A 200 -20.06 2.29 7.98
C ASN A 200 -19.31 1.50 6.91
N TRP A 201 -19.53 1.84 5.65
CA TRP A 201 -18.77 1.35 4.50
C TRP A 201 -18.09 2.52 3.82
N ASN A 202 -16.75 2.53 3.83
CA ASN A 202 -15.96 3.56 3.18
C ASN A 202 -15.07 2.93 2.10
N PHE A 203 -15.53 2.98 0.84
CA PHE A 203 -14.83 2.51 -0.36
C PHE A 203 -14.46 1.02 -0.34
N THR A 204 -15.28 0.18 0.29
CA THR A 204 -15.03 -1.27 0.43
C THR A 204 -16.21 -2.15 0.03
N LEU A 205 -17.42 -1.60 -0.10
CA LEU A 205 -18.63 -2.41 -0.33
C LEU A 205 -18.60 -3.07 -1.71
N HIS A 206 -18.09 -2.36 -2.72
CA HIS A 206 -17.91 -2.88 -4.08
C HIS A 206 -17.06 -4.15 -4.17
N ARG A 207 -16.21 -4.41 -3.18
CA ARG A 207 -15.34 -5.60 -3.16
C ARG A 207 -16.12 -6.89 -2.94
N LEU A 208 -17.28 -6.81 -2.28
CA LEU A 208 -18.17 -7.96 -2.11
C LEU A 208 -18.67 -8.50 -3.45
N LEU A 209 -18.74 -7.67 -4.49
CA LEU A 209 -19.20 -8.08 -5.83
C LEU A 209 -18.24 -9.05 -6.52
N ALA A 210 -17.04 -9.27 -5.98
CA ALA A 210 -16.11 -10.27 -6.49
C ALA A 210 -16.53 -11.71 -6.19
N GLN A 211 -17.39 -11.87 -5.17
CA GLN A 211 -17.88 -13.16 -4.72
C GLN A 211 -19.41 -13.19 -4.82
N ASP A 212 -19.93 -14.08 -5.65
CA ASP A 212 -21.37 -14.22 -5.86
C ASP A 212 -22.11 -14.44 -4.53
N GLY A 213 -23.16 -13.66 -4.29
CA GLY A 213 -24.00 -13.76 -3.10
C GLY A 213 -23.42 -13.11 -1.83
N ALA A 214 -22.19 -12.58 -1.86
CA ALA A 214 -21.58 -12.00 -0.65
C ALA A 214 -22.28 -10.70 -0.21
N THR A 215 -22.64 -9.83 -1.16
CA THR A 215 -23.40 -8.60 -0.89
C THR A 215 -24.74 -8.92 -0.22
N GLU A 216 -25.48 -9.89 -0.74
CA GLU A 216 -26.78 -10.30 -0.21
C GLU A 216 -26.66 -10.87 1.21
N GLN A 217 -25.63 -11.68 1.47
CA GLN A 217 -25.35 -12.23 2.80
C GLN A 217 -25.01 -11.13 3.80
N VAL A 218 -24.15 -10.18 3.42
CA VAL A 218 -23.78 -9.03 4.27
C VAL A 218 -24.99 -8.17 4.56
N LEU A 219 -25.78 -7.79 3.55
CA LEU A 219 -26.97 -6.97 3.73
C LEU A 219 -28.05 -7.67 4.56
N SER A 220 -28.22 -8.99 4.40
CA SER A 220 -29.06 -9.79 5.30
C SER A 220 -28.55 -9.73 6.73
N LYS A 221 -27.23 -9.88 6.91
CA LYS A 221 -26.62 -9.88 8.24
C LYS A 221 -26.74 -8.52 8.95
N VAL A 222 -26.62 -7.42 8.21
CA VAL A 222 -26.85 -6.05 8.72
C VAL A 222 -28.27 -5.89 9.25
N LYS A 223 -29.27 -6.47 8.55
CA LYS A 223 -30.67 -6.49 9.04
C LYS A 223 -30.83 -7.35 10.29
N ASP A 224 -30.25 -8.56 10.31
CA ASP A 224 -30.32 -9.47 11.46
C ASP A 224 -29.63 -8.90 12.71
N LEU A 225 -28.62 -8.04 12.51
CA LEU A 225 -27.98 -7.29 13.58
C LEU A 225 -28.91 -6.22 14.18
N GLY A 226 -29.94 -5.81 13.44
CA GLY A 226 -30.80 -4.69 13.81
C GLY A 226 -30.11 -3.34 13.67
N ALA A 227 -29.20 -3.17 12.70
CA ALA A 227 -28.51 -1.89 12.48
C ALA A 227 -29.52 -0.74 12.28
N ASP A 228 -29.34 0.34 13.03
CA ASP A 228 -30.21 1.51 12.97
C ASP A 228 -29.93 2.37 11.75
N ILE A 229 -28.65 2.47 11.37
CA ILE A 229 -28.18 3.24 10.23
C ILE A 229 -27.05 2.49 9.52
N MET A 230 -27.06 2.53 8.20
CA MET A 230 -25.93 2.15 7.38
C MET A 230 -25.47 3.34 6.54
N VAL A 231 -24.19 3.71 6.67
CA VAL A 231 -23.55 4.79 5.91
C VAL A 231 -22.68 4.16 4.83
N ILE A 232 -22.80 4.64 3.60
CA ILE A 232 -22.04 4.13 2.45
C ILE A 232 -21.42 5.33 1.73
N ALA A 233 -20.09 5.32 1.61
CA ALA A 233 -19.32 6.16 0.70
C ALA A 233 -18.62 5.27 -0.33
N GLU A 234 -18.81 5.57 -1.62
CA GLU A 234 -18.31 4.77 -2.75
C GLU A 234 -17.89 5.68 -3.92
N GLN A 235 -17.06 5.15 -4.83
CA GLN A 235 -16.76 5.83 -6.09
C GLN A 235 -18.02 5.90 -6.99
N GLU A 236 -18.23 7.04 -7.66
CA GLU A 236 -19.33 7.19 -8.63
C GLU A 236 -18.80 6.88 -10.04
N ALA A 237 -18.83 5.61 -10.41
CA ALA A 237 -18.43 5.13 -11.72
C ALA A 237 -19.06 3.77 -12.04
N ASN A 238 -19.22 3.42 -13.31
CA ASN A 238 -19.52 2.05 -13.72
C ASN A 238 -18.26 1.42 -14.29
N LEU A 239 -17.48 0.72 -13.45
CA LEU A 239 -16.23 0.05 -13.87
C LEU A 239 -16.35 -1.48 -13.84
N ASN A 240 -17.57 -2.00 -13.67
CA ASN A 240 -17.84 -3.42 -13.49
C ASN A 240 -18.38 -4.11 -14.77
N SER A 241 -18.28 -3.50 -15.95
CA SER A 241 -18.73 -4.13 -17.21
C SER A 241 -18.05 -5.50 -17.42
N PRO A 242 -18.74 -6.52 -17.96
CA PRO A 242 -18.09 -7.77 -18.34
C PRO A 242 -17.17 -7.61 -19.56
N ASP A 243 -17.39 -6.60 -20.41
CA ASP A 243 -16.59 -6.32 -21.61
C ASP A 243 -15.34 -5.51 -21.27
N LEU A 244 -14.16 -5.98 -21.70
CA LEU A 244 -12.89 -5.30 -21.39
C LEU A 244 -12.79 -3.93 -22.06
N SER A 245 -13.25 -3.80 -23.31
CA SER A 245 -13.16 -2.54 -24.04
C SER A 245 -14.02 -1.46 -23.38
N GLU A 246 -15.23 -1.81 -22.97
CA GLU A 246 -16.12 -0.93 -22.21
C GLU A 246 -15.51 -0.57 -20.85
N ARG A 247 -15.00 -1.55 -20.10
CA ARG A 247 -14.29 -1.28 -18.82
C ARG A 247 -13.11 -0.36 -19.01
N LEU A 248 -12.28 -0.59 -20.03
CA LEU A 248 -11.09 0.21 -20.31
C LEU A 248 -11.48 1.66 -20.61
N GLU A 249 -12.50 1.86 -21.43
CA GLU A 249 -13.01 3.20 -21.75
C GLU A 249 -13.56 3.92 -20.53
N GLN A 250 -14.46 3.28 -19.78
CA GLN A 250 -15.10 3.87 -18.59
C GLN A 250 -14.08 4.17 -17.50
N SER A 251 -13.16 3.24 -17.23
CA SER A 251 -12.11 3.44 -16.21
C SER A 251 -11.08 4.48 -16.65
N PHE A 252 -10.68 4.51 -17.93
CA PHE A 252 -9.75 5.54 -18.42
C PHE A 252 -10.35 6.93 -18.27
N GLN A 253 -11.63 7.10 -18.63
CA GLN A 253 -12.35 8.36 -18.42
C GLN A 253 -12.39 8.72 -16.93
N TYR A 254 -12.83 7.81 -16.06
CA TYR A 254 -12.91 8.05 -14.62
C TYR A 254 -11.55 8.44 -14.01
N TYR A 255 -10.52 7.61 -14.20
CA TYR A 255 -9.21 7.85 -13.60
C TYR A 255 -8.48 9.05 -14.21
N SER A 256 -8.75 9.43 -15.46
CA SER A 256 -8.20 10.68 -16.02
C SER A 256 -8.68 11.89 -15.22
N HIS A 257 -9.98 11.99 -14.93
CA HIS A 257 -10.53 13.08 -14.10
C HIS A 257 -10.00 13.06 -12.67
N VAL A 258 -9.75 11.87 -12.11
CA VAL A 258 -9.16 11.73 -10.77
C VAL A 258 -7.69 12.17 -10.78
N PHE A 259 -6.89 11.73 -11.75
CA PHE A 259 -5.46 12.05 -11.83
C PHE A 259 -5.18 13.52 -12.14
N GLU A 260 -6.01 14.16 -12.95
CA GLU A 260 -5.94 15.61 -13.14
C GLU A 260 -6.09 16.38 -11.82
N SER A 261 -6.77 15.82 -10.80
CA SER A 261 -6.90 16.46 -9.48
C SER A 261 -5.59 16.47 -8.69
N LEU A 262 -4.74 15.46 -8.92
CA LEU A 262 -3.45 15.33 -8.27
C LEU A 262 -2.49 16.43 -8.75
N GLU A 263 -2.73 17.03 -9.92
CA GLU A 263 -1.83 18.02 -10.53
C GLU A 263 -1.51 19.25 -9.70
N LYS A 264 -2.34 19.55 -8.70
CA LYS A 264 -2.21 20.74 -7.89
C LYS A 264 -1.53 20.48 -6.53
N LEU A 265 -1.03 19.27 -6.24
CA LEU A 265 -0.62 18.84 -4.89
C LEU A 265 0.80 18.23 -4.80
N TYR A 266 1.81 19.10 -4.81
CA TYR A 266 3.23 18.71 -4.91
C TYR A 266 3.77 17.66 -3.91
N ASP A 267 3.27 17.55 -2.67
CA ASP A 267 3.89 16.69 -1.62
C ASP A 267 3.08 15.43 -1.23
N ARG A 268 1.84 15.26 -1.74
CA ARG A 268 0.90 14.21 -1.27
C ARG A 268 0.48 13.21 -2.36
N ASP A 269 0.91 13.43 -3.60
CA ASP A 269 0.36 12.70 -4.74
C ASP A 269 0.79 11.25 -4.83
N GLU A 270 1.98 10.88 -4.37
CA GLU A 270 2.57 9.57 -4.67
C GLU A 270 1.81 8.41 -4.00
N LEU A 271 1.22 8.65 -2.82
CA LEU A 271 0.38 7.67 -2.13
C LEU A 271 -0.96 7.47 -2.84
N TRP A 272 -1.60 8.56 -3.26
CA TRP A 272 -2.89 8.52 -3.96
C TRP A 272 -2.73 7.97 -5.38
N GLU A 273 -1.65 8.33 -6.04
CA GLU A 273 -1.22 7.73 -7.30
C GLU A 273 -1.07 6.22 -7.15
N LEU A 274 -0.39 5.74 -6.11
CA LEU A 274 -0.25 4.31 -5.85
C LEU A 274 -1.61 3.65 -5.58
N TYR A 275 -2.49 4.31 -4.82
CA TYR A 275 -3.87 3.85 -4.60
C TYR A 275 -4.61 3.62 -5.93
N PHE A 276 -4.64 4.61 -6.81
CA PHE A 276 -5.34 4.47 -8.08
C PHE A 276 -4.63 3.57 -9.10
N ARG A 277 -3.28 3.53 -9.10
CA ARG A 277 -2.50 2.56 -9.90
C ARG A 277 -2.95 1.13 -9.63
N ARG A 278 -3.15 0.77 -8.36
CA ARG A 278 -3.62 -0.58 -7.99
C ARG A 278 -5.04 -0.85 -8.45
N GLN A 279 -5.93 0.13 -8.32
CA GLN A 279 -7.29 -0.03 -8.81
C GLN A 279 -7.33 -0.22 -10.33
N ILE A 280 -6.62 0.60 -11.09
CA ILE A 280 -6.46 0.45 -12.55
C ILE A 280 -5.94 -0.95 -12.88
N GLY A 281 -4.89 -1.39 -12.18
CA GLY A 281 -4.32 -2.73 -12.30
C GLY A 281 -5.37 -3.83 -12.11
N ASN A 282 -6.18 -3.77 -11.06
CA ASN A 282 -7.20 -4.78 -10.78
C ASN A 282 -8.38 -4.74 -11.77
N VAL A 283 -8.88 -3.55 -12.12
CA VAL A 283 -10.02 -3.35 -13.04
C VAL A 283 -9.71 -3.92 -14.44
N VAL A 284 -8.49 -3.71 -14.93
CA VAL A 284 -8.09 -4.07 -16.30
C VAL A 284 -7.42 -5.45 -16.37
N ALA A 285 -6.54 -5.79 -15.44
CA ALA A 285 -5.74 -7.02 -15.51
C ALA A 285 -6.47 -8.26 -15.01
N CYS A 286 -7.33 -8.13 -13.99
CA CYS A 286 -7.94 -9.28 -13.33
C CYS A 286 -9.28 -9.69 -13.96
N GLU A 287 -9.72 -10.92 -13.66
CA GLU A 287 -11.06 -11.44 -13.95
C GLU A 287 -11.53 -12.33 -12.81
N GLY A 288 -12.80 -12.75 -12.85
CA GLY A 288 -13.37 -13.68 -11.87
C GLY A 288 -13.28 -13.14 -10.43
N VAL A 289 -12.91 -13.99 -9.49
CA VAL A 289 -12.76 -13.66 -8.06
C VAL A 289 -11.53 -12.79 -7.77
N ASP A 290 -10.54 -12.78 -8.67
CA ASP A 290 -9.33 -11.96 -8.53
C ASP A 290 -9.60 -10.48 -8.85
N ARG A 291 -10.69 -10.19 -9.59
CA ARG A 291 -11.16 -8.82 -9.88
C ARG A 291 -12.09 -8.37 -8.76
N VAL A 292 -11.56 -7.56 -7.84
CA VAL A 292 -12.24 -7.09 -6.64
C VAL A 292 -12.62 -5.62 -6.66
N GLU A 293 -11.98 -4.80 -7.49
CA GLU A 293 -12.33 -3.39 -7.71
C GLU A 293 -13.53 -3.31 -8.67
N ARG A 294 -14.67 -3.87 -8.25
CA ARG A 294 -15.91 -4.00 -9.04
C ARG A 294 -16.84 -2.82 -8.79
N ILE A 295 -16.37 -1.63 -9.14
CA ILE A 295 -17.07 -0.39 -8.87
C ILE A 295 -18.32 -0.29 -9.76
N GLU A 296 -19.48 -0.08 -9.13
CA GLU A 296 -20.78 0.12 -9.77
C GLU A 296 -21.28 1.54 -9.51
N SER A 297 -22.11 2.06 -10.42
CA SER A 297 -22.72 3.38 -10.25
C SER A 297 -23.65 3.40 -9.04
N PHE A 298 -23.88 4.59 -8.49
CA PHE A 298 -24.79 4.74 -7.36
C PHE A 298 -26.20 4.23 -7.66
N ALA A 299 -26.69 4.44 -8.88
CA ALA A 299 -28.01 3.95 -9.29
C ALA A 299 -28.13 2.42 -9.15
N GLN A 300 -27.04 1.69 -9.41
CA GLN A 300 -26.98 0.23 -9.22
C GLN A 300 -26.96 -0.11 -7.72
N TRP A 301 -26.16 0.59 -6.91
CA TRP A 301 -26.15 0.42 -5.46
C TRP A 301 -27.52 0.68 -4.82
N GLN A 302 -28.15 1.80 -5.16
CA GLN A 302 -29.48 2.16 -4.69
C GLN A 302 -30.53 1.10 -5.04
N ASN A 303 -30.45 0.52 -6.25
CA ASN A 303 -31.32 -0.59 -6.63
C ASN A 303 -31.08 -1.83 -5.74
N ARG A 304 -29.83 -2.24 -5.55
CA ARG A 304 -29.46 -3.39 -4.68
C ARG A 304 -29.94 -3.18 -3.24
N LEU A 305 -29.69 -2.00 -2.67
CA LEU A 305 -30.07 -1.65 -1.31
C LEU A 305 -31.59 -1.63 -1.13
N SER A 306 -32.30 -1.04 -2.10
CA SER A 306 -33.77 -1.02 -2.10
C SER A 306 -34.36 -2.42 -2.20
N GLN A 307 -33.82 -3.28 -3.08
CA GLN A 307 -34.23 -4.69 -3.18
C GLN A 307 -33.93 -5.48 -1.91
N ALA A 308 -32.86 -5.14 -1.20
CA ALA A 308 -32.54 -5.73 0.10
C ALA A 308 -33.40 -5.21 1.26
N GLY A 309 -34.31 -4.26 1.02
CA GLY A 309 -35.25 -3.71 2.00
C GLY A 309 -34.72 -2.51 2.77
N PHE A 310 -33.72 -1.80 2.24
CA PHE A 310 -33.24 -0.54 2.82
C PHE A 310 -33.88 0.67 2.15
N CYS A 311 -34.13 1.72 2.92
CA CYS A 311 -34.62 3.00 2.42
C CYS A 311 -33.58 4.11 2.65
N PRO A 312 -33.41 5.03 1.70
CA PRO A 312 -32.46 6.12 1.84
C PRO A 312 -32.95 7.15 2.87
N VAL A 313 -32.01 7.84 3.50
CA VAL A 313 -32.26 8.88 4.49
C VAL A 313 -31.78 10.23 3.94
N PRO A 314 -32.65 11.25 3.87
CA PRO A 314 -32.27 12.60 3.46
C PRO A 314 -31.07 13.13 4.25
N GLN A 315 -30.14 13.79 3.54
CA GLN A 315 -28.92 14.35 4.11
C GLN A 315 -29.02 15.88 4.17
N LYS A 316 -28.21 16.50 5.00
CA LYS A 316 -28.12 17.97 5.11
C LYS A 316 -27.01 18.50 4.21
N ALA A 317 -27.27 18.61 2.91
CA ALA A 317 -26.25 18.91 1.92
C ALA A 317 -25.56 20.28 2.12
N ASP A 318 -26.29 21.31 2.54
CA ASP A 318 -25.70 22.64 2.78
C ASP A 318 -24.69 22.62 3.95
N GLU A 319 -25.09 22.06 5.10
CA GLU A 319 -24.20 21.89 6.27
C GLU A 319 -22.99 21.02 5.92
N PHE A 320 -23.22 19.96 5.14
CA PHE A 320 -22.16 19.08 4.66
C PHE A 320 -21.14 19.85 3.82
N LYS A 321 -21.61 20.63 2.85
CA LYS A 321 -20.78 21.37 1.91
C LYS A 321 -19.89 22.39 2.63
N GLU A 322 -20.47 23.16 3.53
CA GLU A 322 -19.72 24.14 4.33
C GLU A 322 -18.62 23.46 5.15
N TYR A 323 -18.94 22.35 5.82
CA TYR A 323 -17.96 21.61 6.60
C TYR A 323 -16.87 20.98 5.72
N PHE A 324 -17.24 20.39 4.58
CA PHE A 324 -16.30 19.78 3.64
C PHE A 324 -15.29 20.81 3.12
N GLN A 325 -15.76 21.97 2.67
CA GLN A 325 -14.90 23.04 2.17
C GLN A 325 -13.95 23.54 3.27
N HIS A 326 -14.48 23.83 4.45
CA HIS A 326 -13.68 24.30 5.58
C HIS A 326 -12.59 23.30 6.01
N TYR A 327 -12.92 22.01 6.04
CA TYR A 327 -11.98 20.99 6.50
C TYR A 327 -10.92 20.66 5.45
N LEU A 328 -11.33 20.61 4.17
CA LEU A 328 -10.40 20.42 3.06
C LEU A 328 -9.44 21.62 2.95
N GLU A 329 -9.92 22.85 3.19
CA GLU A 329 -9.09 24.06 3.32
C GLU A 329 -8.01 23.91 4.38
N GLN A 330 -8.37 23.42 5.57
CA GLN A 330 -7.41 23.24 6.66
C GLN A 330 -6.38 22.14 6.38
N ARG A 331 -6.79 21.03 5.75
CA ARG A 331 -5.90 19.88 5.51
C ARG A 331 -4.99 20.07 4.30
N VAL A 332 -5.48 20.74 3.24
CA VAL A 332 -4.75 20.87 1.97
C VAL A 332 -4.09 22.25 1.82
N GLY A 333 -4.70 23.32 2.34
CA GLY A 333 -4.12 24.66 2.32
C GLY A 333 -3.98 25.31 0.94
N ASN A 334 -4.54 24.72 -0.13
CA ASN A 334 -4.44 25.22 -1.50
C ASN A 334 -5.83 25.65 -2.04
N PRO A 335 -6.11 26.97 -2.17
CA PRO A 335 -7.34 27.51 -2.76
C PRO A 335 -7.69 26.93 -4.14
N ASP A 336 -6.71 26.82 -5.04
CA ASP A 336 -6.93 26.37 -6.41
C ASP A 336 -7.34 24.89 -6.49
N TYR A 337 -6.99 24.10 -5.48
CA TYR A 337 -7.43 22.71 -5.36
C TYR A 337 -8.89 22.62 -4.92
N LEU A 338 -9.33 23.53 -4.07
CA LEU A 338 -10.68 23.54 -3.49
C LEU A 338 -11.75 23.94 -4.50
N GLU A 339 -11.44 24.92 -5.35
CA GLU A 339 -12.36 25.42 -6.39
C GLU A 339 -12.77 24.34 -7.40
N ASP A 340 -12.01 23.26 -7.50
CA ASP A 340 -12.29 22.16 -8.42
C ASP A 340 -13.38 21.22 -7.89
N PHE A 341 -13.64 21.18 -6.58
CA PHE A 341 -14.59 20.26 -5.97
C PHE A 341 -15.97 20.87 -5.77
N GLY A 342 -16.99 20.15 -6.23
CA GLY A 342 -18.40 20.46 -6.00
C GLY A 342 -19.05 19.41 -5.10
N ILE A 343 -19.81 19.88 -4.12
CA ILE A 343 -20.75 19.05 -3.36
C ILE A 343 -22.16 19.38 -3.83
N GLU A 344 -22.90 18.36 -4.24
CA GLU A 344 -24.28 18.47 -4.71
C GLU A 344 -25.18 17.43 -4.07
N GLU A 345 -26.43 17.80 -3.78
CA GLU A 345 -27.45 16.83 -3.38
C GLU A 345 -28.07 16.18 -4.62
N LYS A 346 -28.01 14.85 -4.71
CA LYS A 346 -28.60 14.07 -5.78
C LYS A 346 -29.78 13.26 -5.25
N GLU A 347 -30.91 13.38 -5.94
CA GLU A 347 -32.16 12.67 -5.62
C GLU A 347 -32.75 12.92 -4.21
N GLY A 348 -32.31 13.98 -3.53
CA GLY A 348 -32.85 14.38 -2.21
C GLY A 348 -32.33 13.56 -1.02
N HIS A 349 -31.30 12.73 -1.23
CA HIS A 349 -30.78 11.84 -0.18
C HIS A 349 -29.31 11.44 -0.34
N ASN A 350 -28.67 11.77 -1.45
CA ASN A 350 -27.26 11.44 -1.70
C ASN A 350 -26.42 12.71 -1.78
N ILE A 351 -25.21 12.62 -1.24
CA ILE A 351 -24.20 13.65 -1.39
C ILE A 351 -23.25 13.22 -2.50
N LEU A 352 -23.24 13.97 -3.59
CA LEU A 352 -22.37 13.75 -4.73
C LEU A 352 -21.13 14.62 -4.59
N LEU A 353 -19.96 13.99 -4.57
CA LEU A 353 -18.69 14.66 -4.76
C LEU A 353 -18.37 14.69 -6.25
N SER A 354 -18.25 15.90 -6.79
CA SER A 354 -17.88 16.15 -8.18
C SER A 354 -16.57 16.92 -8.27
N ARG A 355 -15.88 16.76 -9.38
CA ARG A 355 -14.74 17.56 -9.77
C ARG A 355 -14.95 18.12 -11.17
N HIS A 356 -14.89 19.44 -11.34
CA HIS A 356 -15.20 20.10 -12.63
C HIS A 356 -16.54 19.63 -13.24
N GLY A 357 -17.55 19.39 -12.40
CA GLY A 357 -18.86 18.87 -12.82
C GLY A 357 -18.90 17.37 -13.15
N CYS A 358 -17.77 16.66 -13.07
CA CYS A 358 -17.71 15.20 -13.23
C CYS A 358 -17.83 14.53 -11.86
N ALA A 359 -18.82 13.66 -11.68
CA ALA A 359 -18.96 12.93 -10.42
C ALA A 359 -17.79 11.95 -10.20
N VAL A 360 -17.23 11.94 -9.00
CA VAL A 360 -16.09 11.07 -8.64
C VAL A 360 -16.40 10.13 -7.48
N ALA A 361 -17.25 10.55 -6.54
CA ALA A 361 -17.69 9.75 -5.41
C ALA A 361 -19.08 10.18 -4.94
N VAL A 362 -19.72 9.30 -4.18
CA VAL A 362 -21.06 9.49 -3.64
C VAL A 362 -21.10 8.96 -2.21
N ALA A 363 -21.83 9.67 -1.36
CA ALA A 363 -22.15 9.18 -0.03
C ALA A 363 -23.66 9.20 0.22
N SER A 364 -24.13 8.20 0.96
CA SER A 364 -25.54 7.94 1.19
C SER A 364 -25.76 7.28 2.55
N VAL A 365 -26.96 7.43 3.09
CA VAL A 365 -27.34 6.90 4.39
C VAL A 365 -28.64 6.12 4.26
N TRP A 366 -28.70 4.96 4.91
CA TRP A 366 -29.76 3.98 4.72
C TRP A 366 -30.29 3.45 6.04
N LYS A 367 -31.58 3.11 6.08
CA LYS A 367 -32.24 2.44 7.20
C LYS A 367 -32.98 1.20 6.73
N VAL A 368 -33.17 0.23 7.62
CA VAL A 368 -34.00 -0.94 7.32
C VAL A 368 -35.47 -0.49 7.25
N THR A 369 -36.17 -0.91 6.20
CA THR A 369 -37.60 -0.65 6.06
C THR A 369 -38.36 -1.55 7.05
N ASN A 370 -39.04 -0.95 8.03
CA ASN A 370 -39.97 -1.70 8.86
C ASN A 370 -41.11 -2.20 7.96
N SER A 371 -41.18 -3.51 7.70
CA SER A 371 -42.40 -4.08 7.12
C SER A 371 -43.59 -3.75 8.04
N PRO A 372 -44.78 -3.42 7.53
CA PRO A 372 -45.97 -3.34 8.36
C PRO A 372 -46.11 -4.67 9.09
N GLN A 373 -46.14 -4.63 10.42
CA GLN A 373 -46.21 -5.80 11.28
C GLN A 373 -47.37 -6.70 10.86
N LEU A 374 -47.08 -7.84 10.23
CA LEU A 374 -47.97 -8.99 10.30
C LEU A 374 -47.80 -9.55 11.71
N SER A 375 -48.77 -9.25 12.56
CA SER A 375 -48.93 -9.79 13.91
C SER A 375 -48.69 -11.30 13.90
N GLY A 376 -47.58 -11.73 14.50
CA GLY A 376 -47.17 -13.12 14.50
C GLY A 376 -46.33 -13.48 15.73
N GLY A 377 -46.99 -13.58 16.89
CA GLY A 377 -46.64 -14.43 18.05
C GLY A 377 -45.33 -14.15 18.81
N PRO A 378 -45.30 -14.31 20.14
CA PRO A 378 -44.06 -14.14 20.91
C PRO A 378 -43.16 -15.36 20.70
N TYR A 379 -42.02 -15.16 20.03
CA TYR A 379 -40.93 -16.13 20.07
C TYR A 379 -40.02 -15.79 21.24
N THR A 380 -40.03 -16.63 22.27
CA THR A 380 -39.07 -16.60 23.38
C THR A 380 -37.68 -16.99 22.88
N MET A 381 -36.73 -16.05 22.87
CA MET A 381 -35.30 -16.40 22.89
C MET A 381 -34.90 -16.63 24.35
N GLN A 382 -34.51 -17.87 24.64
CA GLN A 382 -33.67 -18.22 25.77
C GLN A 382 -32.43 -18.84 25.15
N ASP A 383 -31.30 -18.16 25.27
CA ASP A 383 -29.98 -18.75 25.50
C ASP A 383 -29.01 -17.60 25.79
N THR A 384 -28.86 -17.30 27.09
CA THR A 384 -27.71 -16.58 27.61
C THR A 384 -26.55 -17.56 27.64
N VAL A 385 -25.73 -17.57 26.60
CA VAL A 385 -24.36 -18.09 26.69
C VAL A 385 -23.45 -16.90 26.96
N ASP A 386 -22.77 -16.99 28.09
CA ASP A 386 -21.79 -16.04 28.59
C ASP A 386 -20.52 -16.14 27.73
N ASP A 387 -20.33 -15.21 26.79
CA ASP A 387 -19.09 -15.09 26.00
C ASP A 387 -18.00 -14.32 26.78
N SER A 388 -17.78 -14.72 28.03
CA SER A 388 -16.68 -14.28 28.87
C SER A 388 -15.38 -15.07 28.63
N GLU A 389 -15.26 -15.77 27.49
CA GLU A 389 -13.98 -16.32 27.04
C GLU A 389 -13.26 -15.34 26.12
N GLY A 390 -12.09 -14.91 26.57
CA GLY A 390 -11.25 -13.94 25.91
C GLY A 390 -10.95 -14.31 24.45
N MET A 391 -11.49 -13.54 23.52
CA MET A 391 -10.90 -13.40 22.19
C MET A 391 -9.67 -12.50 22.31
N TRP A 392 -8.63 -13.05 22.93
CA TRP A 392 -7.27 -12.61 22.68
C TRP A 392 -6.87 -13.00 21.27
N SER A 393 -6.04 -12.14 20.69
CA SER A 393 -5.27 -12.31 19.45
C SER A 393 -5.18 -13.76 18.99
N SER A 394 -5.51 -14.00 17.72
CA SER A 394 -4.86 -15.08 16.99
C SER A 394 -3.36 -14.97 17.27
N SER A 395 -2.83 -15.91 18.04
CA SER A 395 -1.40 -16.06 18.25
C SER A 395 -0.76 -16.20 16.88
N GLU A 396 -0.03 -15.18 16.45
CA GLU A 396 0.91 -15.29 15.33
C GLU A 396 1.95 -16.33 15.76
N SER A 397 1.76 -17.57 15.33
CA SER A 397 2.86 -18.53 15.32
C SER A 397 3.88 -18.02 14.31
N GLU A 398 5.15 -17.96 14.71
CA GLU A 398 6.28 -17.66 13.82
C GLU A 398 6.40 -18.65 12.64
N ASP A 399 5.60 -19.73 12.65
CA ASP A 399 5.48 -20.75 11.61
C ASP A 399 4.53 -20.38 10.44
N ASP A 400 3.88 -19.20 10.46
CA ASP A 400 3.08 -18.70 9.32
C ASP A 400 3.92 -18.22 8.12
N GLU A 401 5.22 -18.57 8.07
CA GLU A 401 6.10 -18.33 6.92
C GLU A 401 5.64 -19.07 5.64
N GLU A 402 4.82 -20.12 5.77
CA GLU A 402 4.58 -21.06 4.66
C GLU A 402 3.24 -20.93 3.92
N ASN A 403 2.18 -20.31 4.46
CA ASN A 403 0.83 -20.51 3.90
C ASN A 403 0.04 -19.27 3.44
N ASP A 404 0.52 -18.04 3.64
CA ASP A 404 -0.33 -16.87 3.41
C ASP A 404 -0.20 -16.31 1.97
N SER A 405 -1.22 -16.53 1.13
CA SER A 405 -1.65 -15.73 -0.06
C SER A 405 -0.67 -15.55 -1.26
N LEU A 406 0.62 -15.79 -1.08
CA LEU A 406 1.67 -15.40 -2.05
C LEU A 406 1.88 -16.38 -3.21
N VAL A 407 1.18 -17.52 -3.20
CA VAL A 407 1.14 -18.44 -4.34
C VAL A 407 0.48 -17.75 -5.56
N CYS A 408 -0.40 -16.76 -5.33
CA CYS A 408 -1.06 -15.99 -6.40
C CYS A 408 -0.16 -15.01 -7.17
N ILE A 409 1.03 -14.66 -6.65
CA ILE A 409 2.01 -13.82 -7.38
C ILE A 409 2.54 -14.56 -8.62
N MET A 410 2.46 -15.89 -8.65
CA MET A 410 3.05 -16.70 -9.71
C MET A 410 1.96 -17.37 -10.55
N ALA A 411 1.42 -16.64 -11.53
CA ALA A 411 0.97 -17.32 -12.75
C ALA A 411 2.21 -17.92 -13.44
N ASP A 412 2.43 -19.20 -13.17
CA ASP A 412 3.36 -20.09 -13.85
C ASP A 412 2.92 -20.28 -15.30
N ARG A 413 3.75 -19.81 -16.24
CA ARG A 413 4.18 -20.47 -17.49
C ARG A 413 4.90 -19.43 -18.35
N ASN A 414 5.78 -19.89 -19.24
CA ASN A 414 6.53 -19.12 -20.22
C ASN A 414 5.62 -18.28 -21.16
N LEU A 415 4.99 -17.22 -20.65
CA LEU A 415 4.04 -16.34 -21.36
C LEU A 415 4.69 -15.11 -21.98
N TRP A 416 5.96 -14.86 -21.67
CA TRP A 416 6.72 -13.73 -22.20
C TRP A 416 6.93 -13.89 -23.70
N SER A 417 6.59 -12.85 -24.47
CA SER A 417 6.87 -12.84 -25.90
C SER A 417 8.39 -12.94 -26.14
N THR A 418 8.81 -13.84 -27.04
CA THR A 418 10.22 -13.92 -27.46
C THR A 418 10.63 -12.77 -28.39
N GLN A 419 9.64 -12.01 -28.90
CA GLN A 419 9.83 -10.90 -29.84
C GLN A 419 9.48 -9.54 -29.22
N GLY A 420 8.60 -9.49 -28.20
CA GLY A 420 8.04 -8.25 -27.67
C GLY A 420 8.91 -7.56 -26.62
N SER A 421 9.78 -6.64 -27.04
CA SER A 421 10.72 -5.97 -26.12
C SER A 421 10.05 -4.99 -25.16
N SER A 422 8.94 -4.37 -25.54
CA SER A 422 8.26 -3.35 -24.75
C SER A 422 7.35 -3.98 -23.71
N MET A 423 6.54 -4.97 -24.11
CA MET A 423 5.72 -5.78 -23.20
C MET A 423 6.57 -6.44 -22.12
N ASN A 424 7.69 -7.04 -22.52
CA ASN A 424 8.60 -7.68 -21.57
C ASN A 424 9.21 -6.68 -20.58
N ARG A 425 9.57 -5.48 -21.01
CA ARG A 425 10.08 -4.47 -20.08
C ARG A 425 9.02 -4.04 -19.08
N ILE A 426 7.82 -3.68 -19.55
CA ILE A 426 6.70 -3.28 -18.68
C ILE A 426 6.34 -4.38 -17.68
N ALA A 427 6.28 -5.63 -18.12
CA ALA A 427 5.99 -6.77 -17.24
C ALA A 427 7.11 -7.03 -16.23
N ALA A 428 8.37 -6.85 -16.61
CA ALA A 428 9.51 -6.96 -15.70
C ALA A 428 9.41 -5.88 -14.62
N SER A 429 9.16 -4.63 -14.99
CA SER A 429 9.01 -3.52 -14.06
C SER A 429 7.84 -3.73 -13.10
N ALA A 430 6.68 -4.16 -13.60
CA ALA A 430 5.50 -4.46 -12.79
C ALA A 430 5.78 -5.53 -11.73
N LYS A 431 6.48 -6.60 -12.11
CA LYS A 431 6.84 -7.67 -11.16
C LYS A 431 7.91 -7.24 -10.17
N LEU A 432 8.90 -6.47 -10.60
CA LEU A 432 9.91 -5.92 -9.70
C LEU A 432 9.25 -4.99 -8.67
N PHE A 433 8.32 -4.14 -9.09
CA PHE A 433 7.52 -3.33 -8.16
C PHE A 433 6.85 -4.19 -7.08
N ASP A 434 6.13 -5.25 -7.48
CA ASP A 434 5.44 -6.14 -6.54
C ASP A 434 6.42 -6.83 -5.56
N ILE A 435 7.61 -7.21 -6.04
CA ILE A 435 8.68 -7.83 -5.22
C ILE A 435 9.29 -6.81 -4.25
N LEU A 436 9.58 -5.60 -4.74
CA LEU A 436 10.17 -4.53 -3.94
C LEU A 436 9.22 -4.08 -2.84
N GLU A 437 7.95 -3.87 -3.16
CA GLU A 437 6.91 -3.59 -2.17
C GLU A 437 6.93 -4.67 -1.06
N TYR A 438 6.74 -5.93 -1.45
CA TYR A 438 6.70 -7.04 -0.50
C TYR A 438 7.94 -7.09 0.40
N THR A 439 9.12 -6.91 -0.21
CA THR A 439 10.41 -6.96 0.48
C THR A 439 10.56 -5.81 1.46
N CYS A 440 10.20 -4.59 1.04
CA CYS A 440 10.25 -3.40 1.89
C CYS A 440 9.33 -3.54 3.11
N HIS A 441 8.14 -4.10 2.96
CA HIS A 441 7.25 -4.33 4.10
C HIS A 441 7.71 -5.45 5.01
N LEU A 442 8.13 -6.57 4.45
CA LEU A 442 8.58 -7.71 5.23
C LEU A 442 9.78 -7.32 6.11
N HIS A 443 10.73 -6.58 5.54
CA HIS A 443 12.02 -6.25 6.16
C HIS A 443 12.13 -4.81 6.68
N ARG A 444 11.03 -4.04 6.64
CA ARG A 444 10.94 -2.65 7.12
C ARG A 444 11.95 -1.70 6.45
N LEU A 445 12.21 -1.90 5.16
CA LEU A 445 13.15 -1.09 4.39
C LEU A 445 12.49 0.26 4.02
N PRO A 446 13.15 1.42 4.21
CA PRO A 446 12.59 2.73 3.86
C PRO A 446 12.36 2.93 2.35
N LEU A 447 13.27 2.41 1.52
CA LEU A 447 13.28 2.61 0.08
C LEU A 447 13.91 1.43 -0.65
N ALA A 448 13.32 1.05 -1.79
CA ALA A 448 13.95 0.20 -2.78
C ALA A 448 13.82 0.79 -4.19
N VAL A 449 14.91 0.75 -4.95
CA VAL A 449 15.06 1.37 -6.27
C VAL A 449 15.50 0.31 -7.28
N THR A 450 14.88 0.31 -8.47
CA THR A 450 15.37 -0.48 -9.60
C THR A 450 16.12 0.42 -10.56
N TRP A 451 17.38 0.06 -10.81
CA TRP A 451 18.19 0.59 -11.89
C TRP A 451 18.18 -0.36 -13.08
N ILE A 452 18.01 0.18 -14.28
CA ILE A 452 18.03 -0.58 -15.53
C ILE A 452 19.15 -0.06 -16.46
N SER A 453 19.88 -0.98 -17.05
CA SER A 453 20.73 -0.73 -18.22
C SER A 453 20.17 -1.50 -19.39
N TYR A 454 19.76 -0.78 -20.44
CA TYR A 454 19.23 -1.38 -21.66
C TYR A 454 20.33 -2.16 -22.38
N GLY A 455 20.05 -3.40 -22.80
CA GLY A 455 21.06 -4.40 -23.22
C GLY A 455 21.99 -3.97 -24.36
N LYS A 456 23.09 -4.74 -24.56
CA LYS A 456 24.33 -4.54 -25.38
C LYS A 456 24.46 -3.44 -26.47
N ASP A 457 23.39 -2.94 -27.09
CA ASP A 457 23.38 -1.77 -27.98
C ASP A 457 22.84 -0.50 -27.29
N GLY A 458 22.47 -0.60 -26.01
CA GLY A 458 21.80 0.41 -25.20
C GLY A 458 22.76 1.21 -24.32
N ASN A 459 22.60 2.52 -24.38
CA ASN A 459 23.12 3.56 -23.48
C ASN A 459 24.51 3.29 -22.89
N THR A 460 25.52 2.98 -23.72
CA THR A 460 26.92 3.06 -23.30
C THR A 460 27.43 4.48 -23.50
N ASN A 461 28.22 5.00 -22.56
CA ASN A 461 28.90 6.28 -22.78
C ASN A 461 29.98 6.16 -23.88
N SER A 462 30.61 7.29 -24.20
CA SER A 462 31.71 7.37 -25.18
C SER A 462 32.92 6.47 -24.87
N LYS A 463 33.01 5.94 -23.65
CA LYS A 463 34.06 5.02 -23.18
C LYS A 463 33.60 3.55 -23.18
N GLY A 464 32.40 3.25 -23.68
CA GLY A 464 31.84 1.89 -23.72
C GLY A 464 31.32 1.38 -22.37
N LYS A 465 31.23 2.23 -21.33
CA LYS A 465 30.64 1.86 -20.05
C LYS A 465 29.13 1.91 -20.12
N ARG A 466 28.46 0.93 -19.51
CA ARG A 466 26.98 0.94 -19.38
C ARG A 466 26.52 2.12 -18.54
N ILE A 467 25.40 2.72 -18.95
CA ILE A 467 24.67 3.72 -18.17
C ILE A 467 23.42 3.08 -17.59
N LEU A 468 23.25 3.27 -16.28
CA LEU A 468 22.06 2.91 -15.52
C LEU A 468 21.14 4.13 -15.41
N CYS A 469 19.85 3.88 -15.55
CA CYS A 469 18.79 4.84 -15.20
C CYS A 469 17.80 4.19 -14.25
N ILE A 470 17.14 4.99 -13.43
CA ILE A 470 16.06 4.50 -12.57
C ILE A 470 14.85 4.13 -13.43
N ASP A 471 14.28 2.96 -13.15
CA ASP A 471 12.96 2.56 -13.64
C ASP A 471 11.91 2.99 -12.62
N ASP A 472 11.29 4.15 -12.88
CA ASP A 472 10.25 4.76 -12.05
C ASP A 472 9.03 3.85 -11.84
N SER A 473 8.80 2.87 -12.73
CA SER A 473 7.72 1.90 -12.63
C SER A 473 8.01 0.79 -11.61
N ALA A 474 9.28 0.62 -11.25
CA ALA A 474 9.83 -0.46 -10.43
C ALA A 474 10.60 0.08 -9.22
N CYS A 475 10.11 1.13 -8.58
CA CYS A 475 10.66 1.65 -7.31
C CYS A 475 9.55 1.66 -6.26
N TYR A 476 9.93 1.49 -4.98
CA TYR A 476 8.98 1.50 -3.87
C TYR A 476 9.50 2.32 -2.70
N VAL A 477 8.76 3.39 -2.38
CA VAL A 477 8.99 4.26 -1.22
C VAL A 477 8.07 3.81 -0.09
N ASN A 478 8.64 3.35 1.03
CA ASN A 478 7.89 2.90 2.20
C ASN A 478 7.82 3.99 3.28
N HIS A 479 8.87 4.82 3.37
CA HIS A 479 8.97 5.90 4.35
C HIS A 479 8.74 7.26 3.70
N TRP A 480 7.84 8.06 4.28
CA TRP A 480 7.40 9.35 3.71
C TRP A 480 8.57 10.34 3.49
N GLY A 481 9.56 10.37 4.37
CA GLY A 481 10.75 11.22 4.22
C GLY A 481 11.64 10.92 3.00
N MET A 482 11.39 9.80 2.30
CA MET A 482 12.16 9.41 1.11
C MET A 482 11.50 9.82 -0.22
N TYR A 483 10.30 10.42 -0.20
CA TYR A 483 9.57 10.82 -1.41
C TYR A 483 10.29 11.91 -2.20
N GLY A 484 10.62 13.04 -1.56
CA GLY A 484 11.40 14.10 -2.20
C GLY A 484 12.78 13.64 -2.68
N PHE A 485 13.42 12.73 -1.93
CA PHE A 485 14.66 12.08 -2.36
C PHE A 485 14.46 11.31 -3.68
N MET A 486 13.38 10.52 -3.79
CA MET A 486 13.13 9.68 -4.95
C MET A 486 12.91 10.49 -6.24
N ASP A 487 12.19 11.61 -6.19
CA ASP A 487 11.95 12.48 -7.35
C ASP A 487 13.25 13.09 -7.89
N GLU A 488 14.14 13.53 -6.99
CA GLU A 488 15.48 13.98 -7.37
C GLU A 488 16.31 12.82 -7.92
N TYR A 489 16.33 11.69 -7.20
CA TYR A 489 17.15 10.52 -7.52
C TYR A 489 16.82 9.93 -8.90
N ALA A 490 15.54 9.96 -9.31
CA ALA A 490 15.05 9.49 -10.61
C ALA A 490 15.65 10.25 -11.82
N ARG A 491 16.13 11.48 -11.62
CA ARG A 491 16.69 12.32 -12.69
C ARG A 491 18.10 11.89 -13.09
N TYR A 492 18.78 11.12 -12.25
CA TYR A 492 20.19 10.77 -12.46
C TYR A 492 20.40 9.62 -13.45
N ARG A 493 21.60 9.62 -14.02
CA ARG A 493 22.15 8.57 -14.86
C ARG A 493 23.48 8.16 -14.28
N LEU A 494 23.64 6.88 -13.97
CA LEU A 494 24.79 6.37 -13.25
C LEU A 494 25.68 5.55 -14.18
N GLU A 495 26.96 5.88 -14.26
CA GLU A 495 27.92 5.06 -15.02
C GLU A 495 28.27 3.76 -14.29
N GLU A 496 28.57 2.72 -15.06
CA GLU A 496 29.15 1.50 -14.53
C GLU A 496 30.43 1.76 -13.70
N GLY A 497 30.43 1.23 -12.47
CA GLY A 497 31.45 1.43 -11.44
C GLY A 497 31.29 2.68 -10.57
N LYS A 498 30.24 3.49 -10.77
CA LYS A 498 29.91 4.68 -9.94
C LYS A 498 28.70 4.39 -9.05
N GLY A 499 28.62 5.04 -7.89
CA GLY A 499 27.53 4.86 -6.94
C GLY A 499 27.37 3.41 -6.46
N ILE A 500 26.32 3.14 -5.70
CA ILE A 500 26.08 1.81 -5.13
C ILE A 500 25.66 0.83 -6.25
N ALA A 501 24.67 1.21 -7.05
CA ALA A 501 24.19 0.36 -8.16
C ALA A 501 25.22 0.12 -9.27
N GLY A 502 25.99 1.13 -9.68
CA GLY A 502 27.00 0.96 -10.72
C GLY A 502 28.19 0.10 -10.26
N LYS A 503 28.54 0.12 -8.97
CA LYS A 503 29.52 -0.82 -8.37
C LYS A 503 28.95 -2.24 -8.35
N ALA A 504 27.68 -2.42 -7.93
CA ALA A 504 27.01 -3.72 -7.95
C ALA A 504 26.85 -4.30 -9.36
N LEU A 505 26.72 -3.47 -10.40
CA LEU A 505 26.69 -3.93 -11.79
C LEU A 505 27.99 -4.67 -12.20
N GLN A 506 29.12 -4.29 -11.60
CA GLN A 506 30.43 -4.91 -11.83
C GLN A 506 30.67 -6.13 -10.93
N SER A 507 30.37 -5.98 -9.63
CA SER A 507 30.70 -6.97 -8.59
C SER A 507 29.55 -7.89 -8.22
N ASN A 508 28.41 -7.81 -8.92
CA ASN A 508 27.14 -8.50 -8.65
C ASN A 508 26.40 -8.05 -7.36
N ILE A 509 27.14 -7.68 -6.31
CA ILE A 509 26.61 -7.10 -5.08
C ILE A 509 27.57 -6.02 -4.57
N HIS A 510 27.04 -4.94 -4.02
CA HIS A 510 27.81 -3.90 -3.35
C HIS A 510 27.08 -3.43 -2.09
N ILE A 511 27.81 -3.28 -0.98
CA ILE A 511 27.27 -2.85 0.32
C ILE A 511 28.01 -1.58 0.73
N GLN A 512 27.24 -0.52 0.95
CA GLN A 512 27.69 0.73 1.56
C GLN A 512 27.26 0.73 3.03
N HIS A 513 28.22 0.52 3.93
CA HIS A 513 27.96 0.43 5.37
C HIS A 513 27.56 1.77 6.00
N ASP A 514 28.03 2.88 5.43
CA ASP A 514 27.72 4.23 5.90
C ASP A 514 27.53 5.15 4.69
N ILE A 515 26.30 5.54 4.41
CA ILE A 515 25.96 6.37 3.25
C ILE A 515 26.45 7.82 3.38
N SER A 516 26.79 8.29 4.59
CA SER A 516 27.38 9.63 4.79
C SER A 516 28.78 9.75 4.19
N LEU A 517 29.43 8.61 3.91
CA LEU A 517 30.75 8.53 3.30
C LEU A 517 30.70 8.44 1.77
N LEU A 518 29.51 8.53 1.16
CA LEU A 518 29.39 8.58 -0.29
C LEU A 518 30.04 9.86 -0.81
N ASP A 519 30.87 9.73 -1.85
CA ASP A 519 31.54 10.86 -2.48
C ASP A 519 30.51 11.73 -3.21
N PRO A 520 30.30 13.00 -2.81
CA PRO A 520 29.33 13.88 -3.45
C PRO A 520 29.62 14.10 -4.94
N SER A 521 30.88 13.96 -5.37
CA SER A 521 31.27 14.07 -6.78
C SER A 521 30.77 12.91 -7.65
N GLU A 522 30.32 11.80 -7.05
CA GLU A 522 29.58 10.75 -7.76
C GLU A 522 28.14 11.18 -8.12
N PHE A 523 27.67 12.34 -7.62
CA PHE A 523 26.33 12.91 -7.83
C PHE A 523 26.37 14.39 -8.27
N PRO A 524 26.94 14.71 -9.45
CA PRO A 524 27.39 16.05 -9.81
C PRO A 524 26.30 17.11 -10.09
N ASP A 525 25.02 16.73 -10.25
CA ASP A 525 23.93 17.67 -10.60
C ASP A 525 22.99 18.01 -9.41
N MET A 526 23.40 17.77 -8.16
CA MET A 526 22.56 17.96 -6.96
C MET A 526 22.64 19.36 -6.33
N ASP A 527 21.49 19.86 -5.87
CA ASP A 527 21.43 20.82 -4.75
C ASP A 527 21.79 20.07 -3.44
N SER A 528 23.10 19.81 -3.28
CA SER A 528 23.70 18.78 -2.42
C SER A 528 23.34 18.82 -0.92
N ALA A 529 22.80 19.92 -0.39
CA ALA A 529 22.60 20.07 1.06
C ALA A 529 21.31 19.41 1.55
N ALA A 530 20.16 19.71 0.92
CA ALA A 530 18.88 19.14 1.34
C ALA A 530 18.79 17.63 1.06
N PHE A 531 19.32 17.21 -0.10
CA PHE A 531 19.47 15.81 -0.50
C PHE A 531 20.26 14.97 0.51
N ALA A 532 21.46 15.42 0.89
CA ALA A 532 22.31 14.69 1.83
C ALA A 532 21.67 14.63 3.22
N ILE A 533 20.99 15.71 3.64
CA ILE A 533 20.29 15.76 4.92
C ILE A 533 19.13 14.76 4.96
N SER A 534 18.26 14.71 3.94
CA SER A 534 17.14 13.74 3.87
C SER A 534 17.63 12.29 3.89
N LEU A 535 18.65 11.99 3.07
CA LEU A 535 19.22 10.65 2.97
C LEU A 535 19.88 10.18 4.27
N ILE A 536 20.76 11.01 4.86
CA ILE A 536 21.51 10.67 6.09
C ILE A 536 20.61 10.66 7.32
N SER A 537 19.53 11.48 7.34
CA SER A 537 18.57 11.49 8.46
C SER A 537 17.62 10.30 8.45
N THR A 538 17.42 9.63 7.31
CA THR A 538 16.44 8.54 7.20
C THR A 538 17.09 7.15 7.09
N CYS A 539 18.30 7.08 6.53
CA CYS A 539 19.00 5.83 6.24
C CYS A 539 20.45 5.87 6.74
N HIS A 540 20.98 4.73 7.21
CA HIS A 540 22.39 4.62 7.60
C HIS A 540 23.25 3.91 6.56
N ALA A 541 22.71 2.83 5.99
CA ALA A 541 23.41 1.96 5.06
C ALA A 541 22.54 1.71 3.82
N ALA A 542 23.16 1.26 2.74
CA ALA A 542 22.46 0.82 1.55
C ALA A 542 23.24 -0.30 0.85
N PHE A 543 22.55 -1.16 0.12
CA PHE A 543 23.21 -2.19 -0.70
C PHE A 543 22.48 -2.37 -2.01
N ALA A 544 23.22 -2.77 -3.04
CA ALA A 544 22.66 -3.08 -4.35
C ALA A 544 23.04 -4.49 -4.80
N VAL A 545 22.12 -5.14 -5.50
CA VAL A 545 22.29 -6.48 -6.06
C VAL A 545 21.87 -6.49 -7.53
N ARG A 546 22.76 -6.99 -8.39
CA ARG A 546 22.47 -7.21 -9.80
C ARG A 546 21.59 -8.45 -9.96
N LEU A 547 20.54 -8.31 -10.75
CA LEU A 547 19.73 -9.41 -11.24
C LEU A 547 20.23 -9.80 -12.62
N THR A 548 20.60 -11.07 -12.79
CA THR A 548 20.92 -11.58 -14.12
C THR A 548 19.62 -12.11 -14.75
N SER A 549 19.16 -11.42 -15.79
CA SER A 549 17.97 -11.85 -16.55
C SER A 549 18.20 -13.25 -17.13
N THR A 550 17.28 -14.17 -16.87
CA THR A 550 17.25 -15.47 -17.55
C THR A 550 16.45 -15.41 -18.87
N HIS A 551 15.98 -14.21 -19.24
CA HIS A 551 15.10 -13.94 -20.38
C HIS A 551 15.90 -13.44 -21.61
N PRO A 552 15.38 -13.51 -22.86
CA PRO A 552 16.03 -12.93 -24.03
C PRO A 552 16.16 -11.41 -23.99
N CYS A 553 15.40 -10.74 -23.11
CA CYS A 553 15.62 -9.33 -22.79
C CYS A 553 16.99 -9.20 -22.12
N LYS A 554 17.95 -8.63 -22.87
CA LYS A 554 19.36 -8.47 -22.48
C LYS A 554 19.57 -7.29 -21.52
N ASP A 555 18.51 -6.77 -20.92
CA ASP A 555 18.58 -5.65 -19.99
C ASP A 555 19.16 -6.13 -18.65
N ASP A 556 20.06 -5.35 -18.08
CA ASP A 556 20.60 -5.58 -16.75
C ASP A 556 19.76 -4.78 -15.73
N TYR A 557 19.30 -5.47 -14.69
CA TYR A 557 18.58 -4.84 -13.57
C TYR A 557 19.47 -4.87 -12.33
N VAL A 558 19.50 -3.77 -11.58
CA VAL A 558 20.17 -3.68 -10.28
C VAL A 558 19.16 -3.15 -9.27
N LEU A 559 18.90 -3.94 -8.23
CA LEU A 559 18.03 -3.52 -7.13
C LEU A 559 18.87 -2.91 -6.03
N GLU A 560 18.56 -1.67 -5.65
CA GLU A 560 19.23 -0.95 -4.57
C GLU A 560 18.26 -0.76 -3.40
N PHE A 561 18.66 -1.18 -2.21
CA PHE A 561 17.87 -1.13 -0.99
C PHE A 561 18.55 -0.21 0.02
N HIS A 562 17.78 0.73 0.55
CA HIS A 562 18.20 1.58 1.66
C HIS A 562 17.73 0.98 2.97
N LEU A 563 18.53 1.14 4.02
CA LEU A 563 18.35 0.46 5.29
C LEU A 563 18.06 1.47 6.41
N PRO A 564 17.25 1.11 7.43
CA PRO A 564 16.82 2.03 8.48
C PRO A 564 17.98 2.73 9.22
N GLU A 565 17.77 3.99 9.63
CA GLU A 565 18.73 4.81 10.39
C GLU A 565 19.33 4.11 11.62
N GLY A 566 18.54 3.27 12.31
CA GLY A 566 18.94 2.58 13.55
C GLY A 566 20.03 1.52 13.37
N MET A 567 20.40 1.15 12.13
CA MET A 567 21.34 0.06 11.84
C MET A 567 22.81 0.47 11.99
N LYS A 568 23.26 0.75 13.22
CA LYS A 568 24.66 1.15 13.46
C LYS A 568 25.62 -0.04 13.65
N GLU A 569 25.11 -1.21 14.03
CA GLU A 569 25.93 -2.39 14.24
C GLU A 569 26.10 -3.20 12.95
N THR A 570 27.35 -3.49 12.57
CA THR A 570 27.66 -4.22 11.32
C THR A 570 27.09 -5.64 11.30
N SER A 571 26.96 -6.30 12.45
CA SER A 571 26.42 -7.66 12.58
C SER A 571 24.92 -7.70 12.23
N GLU A 572 24.12 -6.78 12.80
CA GLU A 572 22.68 -6.65 12.55
C GLU A 572 22.40 -6.31 11.09
N LEU A 573 23.20 -5.39 10.54
CA LEU A 573 23.18 -5.02 9.13
C LEU A 573 23.36 -6.24 8.21
N GLU A 574 24.41 -7.04 8.43
CA GLU A 574 24.69 -8.23 7.64
C GLU A 574 23.55 -9.27 7.75
N ILE A 575 22.95 -9.43 8.93
CA ILE A 575 21.79 -10.31 9.14
C ILE A 575 20.60 -9.84 8.30
N LEU A 576 20.27 -8.54 8.32
CA LEU A 576 19.15 -8.01 7.53
C LEU A 576 19.39 -8.17 6.03
N ILE A 577 20.59 -7.82 5.55
CA ILE A 577 20.95 -7.99 4.13
C ILE A 577 20.76 -9.45 3.71
N ASN A 578 21.24 -10.41 4.51
CA ASN A 578 21.05 -11.82 4.21
C ASN A 578 19.56 -12.24 4.22
N LYS A 579 18.72 -11.70 5.12
CA LYS A 579 17.27 -11.93 5.11
C LYS A 579 16.61 -11.39 3.84
N VAL A 580 16.99 -10.19 3.40
CA VAL A 580 16.50 -9.60 2.14
C VAL A 580 16.94 -10.44 0.94
N LEU A 581 18.22 -10.82 0.86
CA LEU A 581 18.75 -11.65 -0.23
C LEU A 581 18.05 -13.03 -0.31
N ARG A 582 17.76 -13.67 0.83
CA ARG A 582 16.96 -14.91 0.86
C ARG A 582 15.54 -14.71 0.34
N THR A 583 14.93 -13.57 0.67
CA THR A 583 13.59 -13.20 0.19
C THR A 583 13.60 -12.97 -1.32
N LEU A 584 14.56 -12.20 -1.82
CA LEU A 584 14.75 -11.97 -3.25
C LEU A 584 15.03 -13.28 -3.99
N ARG A 585 15.85 -14.17 -3.44
CA ARG A 585 16.05 -15.50 -4.02
C ARG A 585 14.70 -16.23 -4.10
N ARG A 586 13.97 -16.40 -3.01
CA ARG A 586 12.65 -17.08 -3.01
C ARG A 586 11.66 -16.48 -4.02
N LYS A 587 11.65 -15.15 -4.21
CA LYS A 587 10.67 -14.44 -5.06
C LYS A 587 11.10 -14.24 -6.51
N CYS A 588 12.39 -14.05 -6.77
CA CYS A 588 12.96 -13.81 -8.10
C CYS A 588 13.41 -15.08 -8.83
N LEU A 589 13.61 -16.22 -8.12
CA LEU A 589 14.23 -17.46 -8.63
C LEU A 589 13.65 -18.02 -9.95
N LYS A 590 12.41 -17.66 -10.32
CA LYS A 590 11.79 -18.12 -11.57
C LYS A 590 12.05 -17.22 -12.78
N MET A 591 12.53 -15.98 -12.59
CA MET A 591 12.66 -14.97 -13.64
C MET A 591 14.04 -14.31 -13.73
N TRP A 592 14.75 -14.24 -12.61
CA TRP A 592 16.08 -13.71 -12.52
C TRP A 592 16.95 -14.62 -11.68
N GLU A 593 18.18 -14.80 -12.12
CA GLU A 593 19.21 -15.36 -11.28
C GLU A 593 19.76 -14.25 -10.38
N VAL A 594 19.57 -14.42 -9.07
CA VAL A 594 20.13 -13.51 -8.06
C VAL A 594 21.51 -14.03 -7.69
N SER A 595 22.55 -13.28 -8.06
CA SER A 595 23.92 -13.59 -7.67
C SER A 595 24.13 -13.33 -6.17
N VAL A 596 23.99 -14.37 -5.36
CA VAL A 596 24.19 -14.29 -3.91
C VAL A 596 25.51 -14.98 -3.57
N ARG A 597 26.48 -14.23 -3.05
CA ARG A 597 27.45 -14.77 -2.08
C ARG A 597 26.92 -14.33 -0.73
N GLU A 598 26.72 -15.25 0.21
CA GLU A 598 26.36 -14.82 1.58
C GLU A 598 27.47 -13.88 2.07
N VAL A 599 27.11 -12.78 2.75
CA VAL A 599 28.09 -11.75 3.13
C VAL A 599 29.25 -12.34 3.94
N ASN A 600 28.98 -13.43 4.67
CA ASN A 600 29.94 -14.19 5.47
C ASN A 600 30.97 -14.98 4.63
N GLU A 601 30.63 -15.39 3.41
CA GLU A 601 31.55 -16.07 2.49
C GLU A 601 32.52 -15.09 1.81
N ALA A 602 32.07 -13.85 1.57
CA ALA A 602 32.92 -12.80 1.01
C ALA A 602 34.04 -12.38 1.96
N ARG A 603 33.80 -12.37 3.29
CA ARG A 603 34.83 -12.08 4.30
C ARG A 603 35.90 -13.17 4.38
N LYS A 604 35.52 -14.46 4.33
CA LYS A 604 36.48 -15.59 4.38
C LYS A 604 37.48 -15.56 3.21
N ASN A 605 37.02 -15.15 2.03
CA ASN A 605 37.88 -15.04 0.84
C ASN A 605 38.73 -13.75 0.81
N CYS A 606 38.43 -12.76 1.67
CA CYS A 606 39.23 -11.53 1.79
C CYS A 606 40.36 -11.66 2.82
N SER A 607 40.30 -12.65 3.72
CA SER A 607 41.36 -12.95 4.70
C SER A 607 42.45 -13.92 4.21
N GLU A 608 42.28 -14.57 3.07
CA GLU A 608 43.29 -15.45 2.45
C GLU A 608 43.67 -14.98 1.04
N VAL A 609 44.28 -13.79 0.96
CA VAL A 609 45.15 -13.46 -0.18
C VAL A 609 46.47 -12.93 0.40
N ARG A 610 47.34 -13.86 0.79
CA ARG A 610 48.77 -13.59 0.78
C ARG A 610 49.25 -13.84 -0.64
N LEU A 611 49.66 -12.74 -1.27
CA LEU A 611 50.47 -12.72 -2.47
C LEU A 611 51.71 -13.57 -2.21
N ASP A 612 51.94 -14.59 -3.04
CA ASP A 612 53.28 -14.93 -3.50
C ASP A 612 53.19 -15.45 -4.92
N ASP A 613 53.94 -14.77 -5.78
CA ASP A 613 53.96 -14.84 -7.23
C ASP A 613 55.31 -15.48 -7.60
N GLU A 614 55.35 -16.80 -7.87
CA GLU A 614 56.50 -17.42 -8.53
C GLU A 614 56.11 -18.35 -9.69
N ARG A 615 56.44 -17.82 -10.87
CA ARG A 615 56.63 -18.39 -12.20
C ARG A 615 56.83 -19.91 -12.39
N MET A 616 56.11 -20.37 -13.43
CA MET A 616 56.55 -21.19 -14.59
C MET A 616 56.44 -22.73 -14.55
N SER A 617 55.60 -23.23 -15.48
CA SER A 617 55.95 -24.13 -16.63
C SER A 617 55.11 -25.42 -16.80
N ASN A 618 54.50 -25.51 -17.99
CA ASN A 618 54.05 -26.62 -18.85
C ASN A 618 53.93 -28.09 -18.34
N ILE A 619 52.70 -28.64 -18.45
CA ILE A 619 52.20 -29.90 -19.14
C ILE A 619 52.97 -31.23 -18.91
N PRO A 620 52.37 -32.47 -18.76
CA PRO A 620 51.04 -32.95 -19.24
C PRO A 620 50.17 -33.84 -18.30
N HIS A 621 48.95 -34.09 -18.80
CA HIS A 621 47.99 -35.18 -18.57
C HIS A 621 48.46 -36.50 -17.95
N GLU A 622 47.61 -37.08 -17.08
CA GLU A 622 47.33 -38.52 -17.05
C GLU A 622 45.92 -38.82 -16.50
N GLU A 623 45.31 -39.89 -17.02
CA GLU A 623 43.93 -40.36 -16.84
C GLU A 623 43.72 -41.25 -15.58
N ASN A 624 42.43 -41.45 -15.26
CA ASN A 624 41.80 -42.61 -14.61
C ASN A 624 41.76 -42.70 -13.07
N GLY A 625 40.54 -42.98 -12.57
CA GLY A 625 40.35 -43.62 -11.26
C GLY A 625 38.97 -43.43 -10.64
N TYR A 626 37.96 -44.17 -11.09
CA TYR A 626 36.72 -44.40 -10.34
C TYR A 626 37.01 -45.17 -9.04
N MET A 627 36.52 -44.70 -7.89
CA MET A 627 36.06 -45.62 -6.83
C MET A 627 35.06 -44.97 -5.85
N THR A 628 33.90 -45.60 -5.77
CA THR A 628 32.76 -45.40 -4.88
C THR A 628 33.00 -46.09 -3.52
N VAL A 629 32.69 -45.47 -2.37
CA VAL A 629 32.19 -46.15 -1.15
C VAL A 629 31.30 -45.20 -0.31
N VAL A 630 30.23 -45.79 0.23
CA VAL A 630 29.05 -45.24 0.93
C VAL A 630 29.26 -45.20 2.48
N PRO A 631 28.27 -44.88 3.36
CA PRO A 631 28.43 -43.91 4.45
C PRO A 631 28.54 -44.57 5.85
N ALA A 632 28.90 -43.79 6.88
CA ALA A 632 28.83 -44.23 8.27
C ALA A 632 27.90 -43.35 9.11
N GLN A 633 26.92 -44.01 9.73
CA GLN A 633 25.98 -43.51 10.73
C GLN A 633 26.63 -43.39 12.13
N THR A 634 26.20 -42.36 12.87
CA THR A 634 25.93 -42.23 14.32
C THR A 634 26.90 -42.80 15.36
N MET A 635 27.17 -42.03 16.42
CA MET A 635 26.80 -42.37 17.82
C MET A 635 27.00 -41.16 18.75
N LEU A 636 26.08 -41.07 19.71
CA LEU A 636 25.88 -40.08 20.76
C LEU A 636 26.95 -40.14 21.89
N GLU A 637 26.99 -39.04 22.64
CA GLU A 637 26.90 -38.95 24.12
C GLU A 637 28.10 -38.57 25.01
N ASN A 638 27.76 -37.61 25.90
CA ASN A 638 28.21 -37.34 27.26
C ASN A 638 29.41 -36.40 27.52
N ALA A 639 29.10 -35.20 28.05
CA ALA A 639 29.51 -34.81 29.41
C ALA A 639 28.81 -33.52 29.88
N ASP A 640 27.96 -33.66 30.91
CA ASP A 640 27.54 -32.62 31.85
C ASP A 640 28.71 -31.98 32.60
N LYS A 641 28.62 -30.66 32.87
CA LYS A 641 28.64 -30.08 34.23
C LYS A 641 28.59 -28.55 34.24
N ASP A 642 27.56 -28.05 34.93
CA ASP A 642 27.47 -26.90 35.85
C ASP A 642 28.42 -25.71 35.66
N ILE A 643 27.84 -24.51 35.50
CA ILE A 643 28.23 -23.30 36.24
C ILE A 643 27.04 -22.31 36.30
N ASP A 644 26.94 -21.68 37.47
CA ASP A 644 25.85 -20.95 38.09
C ASP A 644 25.13 -19.85 37.29
N VAL A 645 23.80 -19.83 37.48
CA VAL A 645 22.88 -18.76 37.13
C VAL A 645 22.91 -17.68 38.23
N VAL A 646 23.31 -16.47 37.88
CA VAL A 646 23.03 -15.25 38.65
C VAL A 646 22.21 -14.31 37.77
N LEU A 647 20.91 -14.27 38.03
CA LEU A 647 19.98 -13.28 37.48
C LEU A 647 19.95 -12.06 38.41
N SER A 648 20.09 -10.87 37.82
CA SER A 648 19.68 -9.60 38.44
C SER A 648 19.22 -8.60 37.36
N PRO A 649 18.23 -7.73 37.63
CA PRO A 649 17.32 -7.18 36.63
C PRO A 649 17.45 -5.67 36.43
N TYR A 650 17.55 -5.18 35.18
CA TYR A 650 17.22 -3.80 34.76
C TYR A 650 16.96 -3.85 33.24
N SER A 651 15.79 -3.58 32.66
CA SER A 651 14.91 -2.39 32.67
C SER A 651 15.64 -1.09 32.28
N LEU A 652 15.72 -0.80 30.98
CA LEU A 652 15.87 0.57 30.48
C LEU A 652 15.08 0.75 29.18
N THR A 653 13.94 1.41 29.33
CA THR A 653 13.15 2.10 28.32
C THR A 653 13.85 3.41 27.96
N SER A 654 14.01 3.72 26.67
CA SER A 654 14.49 5.02 26.21
C SER A 654 13.33 5.84 25.68
N PHE A 655 12.63 6.57 26.56
CA PHE A 655 11.76 7.70 26.22
C PHE A 655 11.50 8.51 27.51
N ASP A 656 12.49 9.33 27.89
CA ASP A 656 12.35 10.37 28.92
C ASP A 656 13.35 11.49 28.64
N LEU A 657 13.13 12.25 27.58
CA LEU A 657 13.69 13.59 27.41
C LEU A 657 12.68 14.40 26.60
N LEU A 658 11.79 15.14 27.27
CA LEU A 658 11.26 16.45 26.88
C LEU A 658 10.11 16.87 27.83
N THR A 659 10.38 16.98 29.12
CA THR A 659 9.59 17.81 30.04
C THR A 659 10.47 18.19 31.22
N GLU A 660 10.91 19.45 31.25
CA GLU A 660 11.10 20.30 32.45
C GLU A 660 12.21 21.33 32.22
N SER A 661 11.81 22.54 31.84
CA SER A 661 12.59 23.73 32.13
C SER A 661 11.66 24.92 32.34
N ASN A 662 11.09 25.01 33.56
CA ASN A 662 10.49 26.23 34.07
C ASN A 662 10.91 26.40 35.53
N ASN A 663 11.80 27.39 35.76
CA ASN A 663 11.89 28.29 36.92
C ASN A 663 13.32 28.68 37.26
N ILE A 664 13.84 29.73 36.61
CA ILE A 664 14.80 30.65 37.25
C ILE A 664 14.35 32.08 36.96
N ARG A 665 14.35 32.90 38.01
CA ARG A 665 13.75 34.23 38.12
C ARG A 665 14.78 35.35 37.89
N MET A 666 14.31 36.42 37.22
CA MET A 666 14.71 37.86 37.32
C MET A 666 15.93 38.35 36.49
N PRO A 667 15.99 39.66 36.09
CA PRO A 667 15.17 40.81 36.49
C PRO A 667 14.54 41.67 35.35
N GLN A 668 13.70 42.62 35.77
CA GLN A 668 13.03 43.67 34.98
C GLN A 668 14.00 44.62 34.28
N THR A 669 13.63 45.08 33.07
CA THR A 669 13.74 46.48 32.62
C THR A 669 12.86 46.71 31.37
N ASP A 670 11.89 47.61 31.52
CA ASP A 670 11.41 48.67 30.62
C ASP A 670 11.00 48.43 29.14
N SER A 671 9.68 48.54 28.95
CA SER A 671 8.94 49.34 27.95
C SER A 671 9.58 49.71 26.62
N PHE A 672 8.90 49.42 25.49
CA PHE A 672 8.53 50.40 24.45
C PHE A 672 7.46 49.84 23.47
N SER A 673 6.25 50.40 23.58
CA SER A 673 5.32 50.91 22.55
C SER A 673 5.16 50.29 21.14
N ARG A 674 3.91 49.89 20.84
CA ARG A 674 3.03 50.24 19.67
C ARG A 674 3.65 50.70 18.33
N SER A 675 3.22 50.03 17.24
CA SER A 675 2.38 50.54 16.12
C SER A 675 2.27 49.46 15.03
N SER A 676 1.09 48.93 14.65
CA SER A 676 0.15 49.45 13.64
C SER A 676 0.79 49.74 12.27
N ILE A 677 0.53 48.89 11.27
CA ILE A 677 -0.47 49.05 10.17
C ILE A 677 -0.75 47.67 9.60
#